data_AF-A0A957WKD3-F1
#
_entry.id   AF-A0A957WKD3-F1
#
_cell.length_a   1.000
_cell.length_b   1.000
_cell.length_c   1.000
_cell.angle_alpha   90.00
_cell.angle_beta   90.00
_cell.angle_gamma   90.00
#
_symmetry.space_group_name_H-M   'P 1'
#
loop_
_entity.id
_entity.type
_entity.pdbx_description
1 polymer ?
#
loop_
_entity_poly.entity_id
_entity_poly.type
_entity_poly.pdbx_seq_one_letter_code
_entity_poly.pdbx_strand_id
1 'polypeptide(L)'
;MSIDFSQPNFHVMVAVRGQDDFWPLLCIGYALARSRYGRLSIVTVRQQSHERPEWLVIPPSMADVPIEVHTQQDENAGKAIIKAMREFSPQLLVVGWRGEPPRRGYMLGGTLDYLLQRAWCDLIVVKALPTWPDHEFLNDKVMKVLVPTSGGSNSTLAFELGLDMAKSCDVTALYVLPKDSDPAQVSEQEQWLAEFTHLWTTHPNFKTKVIQAEDAVKGIVVESTNHHATIVGATNDSAFSQLVFGTFPQRVALQNKGTTIIVKQFDGSVGSTVRRFWWRATHFLPKLSLEEQMDVYKQIRRSARPQIDFFMMIGLAAGIATLGLLLNSPAVIIGAMLVAPLMAAIIGMGLAMIQADGRLLSLASQAMLKGVLLAVAMGFLIGFALRSVSEPTAEILGRTSPSPFDLGVAIFSGLAGAYALCRRNMSSSLPGVAIAVALVPPLATVGIGLSWLNMGIASGAMLLFLTNLIAIITASGFVFFVLGFRPRIKRHGAWGIFSGGVATSLILLALMGWVLWTISIDSLREAARNRVIEQVLIEQVPQLGTDVTLDTWRVKNQDELVTIGESDLDSEEMLEQILALEVQVRSPGNIGYNRTDILRTSIHDALSREKMIEPGDRIGLDLLIIKTESLQPEALPTPTIEPTATLTPTATATATPGPSPTPTNTATPSPTATASATATPEATPTWTPTATATSSPTPTETATATATSTPAPAVIANTDGQGLRLRWTPGGPIAGALPEGTIVDVLPQHEVDADGVDWVKVDVLDGRSGWVAAEYVVELR
;
A
#
# COMPACT_ATOMS: atom_id res chain seq x y z
N MET A 1 54.74 12.60 -14.77
CA MET A 1 54.11 12.31 -13.47
C MET A 1 54.63 10.95 -13.05
N SER A 2 55.68 10.91 -12.23
CA SER A 2 56.33 9.69 -11.77
C SER A 2 55.41 8.96 -10.81
N ILE A 3 54.98 7.75 -11.17
CA ILE A 3 54.23 6.86 -10.28
C ILE A 3 55.22 6.41 -9.20
N ASP A 4 54.96 6.83 -7.97
CA ASP A 4 55.69 6.41 -6.79
C ASP A 4 55.29 4.96 -6.44
N PHE A 5 56.22 4.02 -6.54
CA PHE A 5 56.03 2.58 -6.27
C PHE A 5 56.14 2.23 -4.78
N SER A 6 56.20 3.22 -3.87
CA SER A 6 56.48 3.00 -2.44
C SER A 6 55.27 2.56 -1.59
N GLN A 7 54.06 2.49 -2.15
CA GLN A 7 52.86 2.01 -1.45
C GLN A 7 52.16 0.91 -2.28
N PRO A 8 52.04 -0.33 -1.77
CA PRO A 8 51.31 -1.38 -2.48
C PRO A 8 49.83 -0.99 -2.63
N ASN A 9 49.38 -0.80 -3.88
CA ASN A 9 48.04 -0.30 -4.20
C ASN A 9 46.91 -1.28 -3.87
N PHE A 10 47.20 -2.56 -3.63
CA PHE A 10 46.21 -3.58 -3.30
C PHE A 10 46.40 -4.07 -1.86
N HIS A 11 45.37 -3.93 -1.02
CA HIS A 11 45.40 -4.29 0.38
C HIS A 11 44.36 -5.40 0.65
N VAL A 12 44.89 -6.57 1.00
CA VAL A 12 44.09 -7.73 1.41
C VAL A 12 44.03 -7.78 2.93
N MET A 13 42.84 -7.91 3.48
CA MET A 13 42.63 -8.12 4.91
C MET A 13 42.11 -9.53 5.14
N VAL A 14 42.72 -10.27 6.06
CA VAL A 14 42.32 -11.63 6.42
C VAL A 14 41.83 -11.62 7.86
N ALA A 15 40.56 -11.99 8.07
CA ALA A 15 39.98 -12.11 9.40
C ALA A 15 40.06 -13.56 9.89
N VAL A 16 40.87 -13.79 10.92
CA VAL A 16 41.18 -15.12 11.48
C VAL A 16 40.56 -15.26 12.86
N ARG A 17 39.83 -16.35 13.08
CA ARG A 17 39.20 -16.64 14.37
C ARG A 17 40.11 -17.49 15.28
N GLY A 18 40.82 -18.48 14.73
CA GLY A 18 41.62 -19.42 15.50
C GLY A 18 42.69 -20.13 14.66
N GLN A 19 43.28 -21.18 15.23
CA GLN A 19 44.39 -21.90 14.59
C GLN A 19 43.93 -22.74 13.37
N ASP A 20 42.71 -23.28 13.40
CA ASP A 20 42.17 -24.16 12.36
C ASP A 20 41.93 -23.43 11.02
N ASP A 21 41.56 -22.16 11.06
CA ASP A 21 41.28 -21.33 9.89
C ASP A 21 42.47 -20.45 9.47
N PHE A 22 43.51 -20.35 10.30
CA PHE A 22 44.66 -19.50 10.05
C PHE A 22 45.39 -19.82 8.75
N TRP A 23 45.85 -21.06 8.59
CA TRP A 23 46.69 -21.45 7.45
C TRP A 23 45.99 -21.33 6.09
N PRO A 24 44.76 -21.86 5.91
CA PRO A 24 44.08 -21.72 4.62
C PRO A 24 43.83 -20.27 4.24
N LEU A 25 43.42 -19.44 5.20
CA LEU A 25 43.13 -18.03 4.95
C LEU A 25 44.40 -17.21 4.69
N LEU A 26 45.48 -17.50 5.42
CA LEU A 26 46.79 -16.86 5.21
C LEU A 26 47.33 -17.17 3.81
N CYS A 27 47.34 -18.45 3.41
CA CYS A 27 47.84 -18.84 2.09
C CYS A 27 47.06 -18.18 0.94
N ILE A 28 45.72 -18.11 1.04
CA ILE A 28 44.88 -17.44 0.05
C ILE A 28 45.16 -15.93 0.03
N GLY A 29 45.15 -15.29 1.20
CA GLY A 29 45.39 -13.85 1.30
C GLY A 29 46.78 -13.44 0.81
N TYR A 30 47.81 -14.21 1.15
CA TYR A 30 49.18 -14.01 0.69
C TYR A 30 49.31 -14.20 -0.82
N ALA A 31 48.74 -15.25 -1.40
CA ALA A 31 48.80 -15.48 -2.84
C ALA A 31 48.18 -14.31 -3.64
N LEU A 32 47.01 -13.82 -3.20
CA LEU A 32 46.31 -12.71 -3.83
C LEU A 32 47.05 -11.38 -3.66
N ALA A 33 47.58 -11.12 -2.47
CA ALA A 33 48.41 -9.93 -2.22
C ALA A 33 49.69 -9.97 -3.08
N ARG A 34 50.35 -11.12 -3.16
CA ARG A 34 51.57 -11.31 -3.96
C ARG A 34 51.33 -11.11 -5.46
N SER A 35 50.26 -11.68 -6.02
CA SER A 35 49.92 -11.55 -7.46
C SER A 35 49.71 -10.10 -7.86
N ARG A 36 49.10 -9.30 -6.97
CA ARG A 36 48.74 -7.90 -7.22
C ARG A 36 49.73 -6.89 -6.64
N TYR A 37 50.95 -7.31 -6.27
CA TYR A 37 51.98 -6.46 -5.64
C TYR A 37 51.44 -5.63 -4.46
N GLY A 38 50.66 -6.31 -3.63
CA GLY A 38 49.88 -5.77 -2.53
C GLY A 38 50.52 -5.93 -1.15
N ARG A 39 49.75 -5.56 -0.11
CA ARG A 39 50.04 -5.83 1.31
C ARG A 39 48.94 -6.67 1.95
N LEU A 40 49.26 -7.33 3.04
CA LEU A 40 48.36 -8.24 3.76
C LEU A 40 48.22 -7.81 5.23
N SER A 41 47.00 -7.55 5.69
CA SER A 41 46.70 -7.33 7.11
C SER A 41 45.94 -8.50 7.69
N ILE A 42 46.48 -9.11 8.73
CA ILE A 42 45.81 -10.20 9.45
C ILE A 42 45.13 -9.60 10.67
N VAL A 43 43.81 -9.79 10.80
CA VAL A 43 43.02 -9.28 11.91
C VAL A 43 42.42 -10.44 12.69
N THR A 44 42.71 -10.47 13.99
CA THR A 44 42.10 -11.40 14.93
C THR A 44 41.26 -10.64 15.96
N VAL A 45 40.10 -11.18 16.33
CA VAL A 45 39.20 -10.57 17.31
C VAL A 45 39.22 -11.37 18.60
N ARG A 46 39.52 -10.72 19.72
CA ARG A 46 39.54 -11.33 21.05
C ARG A 46 38.67 -10.54 22.03
N GLN A 47 37.99 -11.25 22.93
CA GLN A 47 37.09 -10.60 23.90
C GLN A 47 37.83 -10.02 25.12
N GLN A 48 38.95 -10.64 25.54
CA GLN A 48 39.56 -10.39 26.85
C GLN A 48 41.07 -10.02 26.83
N SER A 49 41.72 -9.90 25.67
CA SER A 49 43.16 -9.55 25.60
C SER A 49 43.53 -8.88 24.28
N HIS A 50 44.43 -7.90 24.34
CA HIS A 50 45.06 -7.24 23.19
C HIS A 50 46.32 -7.97 22.67
N GLU A 51 46.77 -9.00 23.39
CA GLU A 51 48.00 -9.70 23.03
C GLU A 51 47.81 -10.61 21.83
N ARG A 52 48.81 -10.57 20.94
CA ARG A 52 48.90 -11.43 19.75
C ARG A 52 48.89 -12.90 20.19
N PRO A 53 48.06 -13.77 19.57
CA PRO A 53 48.05 -15.18 19.90
C PRO A 53 49.39 -15.86 19.59
N GLU A 54 49.85 -16.76 20.45
CA GLU A 54 51.12 -17.49 20.27
C GLU A 54 51.16 -18.34 18.99
N TRP A 55 50.02 -18.87 18.56
CA TRP A 55 49.90 -19.66 17.32
C TRP A 55 49.99 -18.82 16.04
N LEU A 56 49.89 -17.49 16.15
CA LEU A 56 49.87 -16.59 15.01
C LEU A 56 51.30 -16.19 14.63
N VAL A 57 52.07 -17.13 14.07
CA VAL A 57 53.45 -16.92 13.62
C VAL A 57 53.49 -16.84 12.09
N ILE A 58 54.14 -15.82 11.55
CA ILE A 58 54.31 -15.65 10.11
C ILE A 58 55.60 -16.35 9.68
N PRO A 59 55.56 -17.26 8.70
CA PRO A 59 56.77 -17.91 8.18
C PRO A 59 57.75 -16.92 7.55
N PRO A 60 59.08 -17.09 7.75
CA PRO A 60 60.09 -16.29 7.06
C PRO A 60 60.03 -16.39 5.52
N SER A 61 59.44 -17.47 4.99
CA SER A 61 59.28 -17.70 3.55
C SER A 61 58.28 -16.77 2.86
N MET A 62 57.48 -16.01 3.62
CA MET A 62 56.46 -15.06 3.12
C MET A 62 56.92 -13.60 3.23
N ALA A 63 58.22 -13.35 3.34
CA ALA A 63 58.78 -12.01 3.54
C ALA A 63 58.74 -11.09 2.30
N ASP A 64 58.34 -11.59 1.12
CA ASP A 64 58.22 -10.81 -0.12
C ASP A 64 56.93 -9.98 -0.19
N VAL A 65 55.98 -10.21 0.72
CA VAL A 65 54.76 -9.40 0.88
C VAL A 65 54.81 -8.70 2.25
N PRO A 66 54.50 -7.39 2.35
CA PRO A 66 54.35 -6.73 3.64
C PRO A 66 53.15 -7.30 4.40
N ILE A 67 53.40 -8.03 5.49
CA ILE A 67 52.36 -8.64 6.34
C ILE A 67 52.32 -7.94 7.71
N GLU A 68 51.17 -7.36 8.04
CA GLU A 68 50.89 -6.75 9.35
C GLU A 68 49.88 -7.58 10.14
N VAL A 69 49.99 -7.56 11.47
CA VAL A 69 49.10 -8.30 12.37
C VAL A 69 48.46 -7.33 13.35
N HIS A 70 47.12 -7.35 13.38
CA HIS A 70 46.30 -6.49 14.21
C HIS A 70 45.37 -7.32 15.10
N THR A 71 45.33 -7.00 16.39
CA THR A 71 44.42 -7.63 17.36
C THR A 71 43.36 -6.63 17.80
N GLN A 72 42.09 -6.92 17.49
CA GLN A 72 40.95 -6.07 17.83
C GLN A 72 40.20 -6.62 19.04
N GLN A 73 39.78 -5.73 19.94
CA GLN A 73 38.95 -6.08 21.09
C GLN A 73 37.50 -5.66 20.86
N ASP A 74 36.60 -6.64 20.83
CA ASP A 74 35.15 -6.41 20.75
C ASP A 74 34.39 -7.66 21.22
N GLU A 75 33.19 -7.48 21.77
CA GLU A 75 32.30 -8.59 22.11
C GLU A 75 31.72 -9.25 20.85
N ASN A 76 31.56 -8.48 19.76
CA ASN A 76 31.02 -8.94 18.50
C ASN A 76 32.09 -8.90 17.40
N ALA A 77 32.55 -10.09 16.98
CA ALA A 77 33.55 -10.24 15.94
C ALA A 77 33.20 -9.51 14.63
N GLY A 78 31.92 -9.49 14.24
CA GLY A 78 31.48 -8.81 13.02
C GLY A 78 31.65 -7.29 13.11
N LYS A 79 31.35 -6.69 14.28
CA LYS A 79 31.57 -5.25 14.50
C LYS A 79 33.06 -4.90 14.51
N ALA A 80 33.88 -5.70 15.18
CA ALA A 80 35.32 -5.49 15.25
C ALA A 80 35.98 -5.52 13.86
N ILE A 81 35.60 -6.51 13.03
CA ILE A 81 36.12 -6.63 11.66
C ILE A 81 35.70 -5.42 10.83
N ILE A 82 34.43 -4.97 10.91
CA ILE A 82 33.99 -3.74 10.21
C ILE A 82 34.76 -2.51 10.70
N LYS A 83 35.05 -2.40 12.00
CA LYS A 83 35.85 -1.29 12.56
C LYS A 83 37.26 -1.30 11.97
N ALA A 84 37.92 -2.46 11.96
CA ALA A 84 39.22 -2.63 11.34
C ALA A 84 39.19 -2.35 9.82
N MET A 85 38.13 -2.73 9.12
CA MET A 85 37.98 -2.37 7.70
C MET A 85 37.93 -0.86 7.48
N ARG A 86 37.30 -0.08 8.36
CA ARG A 86 37.29 1.38 8.25
C ARG A 86 38.67 1.99 8.49
N GLU A 87 39.41 1.41 9.42
CA GLU A 87 40.74 1.86 9.79
C GLU A 87 41.75 1.58 8.69
N PHE A 88 41.77 0.35 8.16
CA PHE A 88 42.79 -0.07 7.21
C PHE A 88 42.36 -0.02 5.74
N SER A 89 41.08 0.23 5.47
CA SER A 89 40.48 0.39 4.13
C SER A 89 40.94 -0.68 3.11
N PRO A 90 40.73 -1.99 3.38
CA PRO A 90 41.12 -3.04 2.47
C PRO A 90 40.25 -3.06 1.20
N GLN A 91 40.83 -3.40 0.06
CA GLN A 91 40.06 -3.65 -1.18
C GLN A 91 39.44 -5.05 -1.18
N LEU A 92 39.99 -5.98 -0.41
CA LEU A 92 39.53 -7.37 -0.34
C LEU A 92 39.55 -7.87 1.11
N LEU A 93 38.42 -8.41 1.59
CA LEU A 93 38.31 -9.07 2.88
C LEU A 93 38.16 -10.59 2.69
N VAL A 94 39.01 -11.37 3.34
CA VAL A 94 38.97 -12.84 3.35
C VAL A 94 38.55 -13.33 4.73
N VAL A 95 37.53 -14.21 4.79
CA VAL A 95 36.94 -14.69 6.05
C VAL A 95 36.68 -16.19 5.97
N GLY A 96 36.94 -16.90 7.07
CA GLY A 96 36.65 -18.34 7.17
C GLY A 96 35.18 -18.64 7.49
N TRP A 97 34.66 -19.74 6.93
CA TRP A 97 33.36 -20.32 7.26
C TRP A 97 33.50 -21.82 7.57
N ARG A 98 32.96 -22.25 8.71
CA ARG A 98 33.02 -23.65 9.15
C ARG A 98 32.06 -24.59 8.42
N GLY A 99 31.20 -24.06 7.56
CA GLY A 99 30.18 -24.88 6.89
C GLY A 99 29.08 -25.39 7.83
N GLU A 100 28.85 -24.73 8.98
CA GLU A 100 27.78 -25.09 9.90
C GLU A 100 26.40 -24.88 9.25
N PRO A 101 25.41 -25.78 9.47
CA PRO A 101 24.06 -25.61 8.95
C PRO A 101 23.39 -24.36 9.55
N PRO A 102 22.45 -23.74 8.81
CA PRO A 102 21.80 -22.52 9.24
C PRO A 102 21.06 -22.71 10.56
N ARG A 103 21.24 -21.76 11.50
CA ARG A 103 20.47 -21.68 12.76
C ARG A 103 19.26 -20.77 12.54
N ARG A 104 18.19 -20.93 13.33
CA ARG A 104 16.95 -20.14 13.18
C ARG A 104 17.28 -18.63 13.18
N GLY A 105 17.13 -17.96 12.03
CA GLY A 105 17.44 -16.54 11.84
C GLY A 105 18.85 -16.17 11.30
N TYR A 106 19.75 -17.15 11.09
CA TYR A 106 21.11 -16.93 10.56
C TYR A 106 21.47 -17.95 9.48
N MET A 107 22.05 -17.50 8.36
CA MET A 107 22.31 -18.30 7.15
C MET A 107 23.70 -18.94 7.17
N LEU A 108 24.75 -18.14 7.39
CA LEU A 108 26.14 -18.61 7.50
C LEU A 108 26.75 -18.34 8.90
N GLY A 109 25.94 -17.75 9.80
CA GLY A 109 26.30 -17.41 11.18
C GLY A 109 26.27 -15.90 11.42
N GLY A 110 26.01 -15.48 12.66
CA GLY A 110 25.79 -14.07 13.00
C GLY A 110 26.92 -13.11 12.63
N THR A 111 28.17 -13.57 12.68
CA THR A 111 29.34 -12.78 12.26
C THR A 111 29.40 -12.61 10.74
N LEU A 112 29.29 -13.70 9.99
CA LEU A 112 29.48 -13.70 8.54
C LEU A 112 28.30 -13.05 7.81
N ASP A 113 27.09 -13.29 8.29
CA ASP A 113 25.89 -12.61 7.80
C ASP A 113 26.01 -11.10 8.01
N TYR A 114 26.56 -10.65 9.15
CA TYR A 114 26.79 -9.22 9.40
C TYR A 114 27.80 -8.60 8.43
N LEU A 115 28.90 -9.32 8.13
CA LEU A 115 29.93 -8.87 7.19
C LEU A 115 29.40 -8.79 5.75
N LEU A 116 28.67 -9.82 5.30
CA LEU A 116 28.05 -9.84 3.98
C LEU A 116 27.14 -8.65 3.72
N GLN A 117 26.54 -8.09 4.77
CA GLN A 117 25.64 -6.94 4.69
C GLN A 117 26.34 -5.58 4.72
N ARG A 118 27.49 -5.49 5.38
CA ARG A 118 28.10 -4.20 5.75
C ARG A 118 29.53 -4.00 5.26
N ALA A 119 30.17 -5.03 4.69
CA ALA A 119 31.50 -4.91 4.09
C ALA A 119 31.47 -3.87 2.95
N TRP A 120 32.46 -2.97 2.94
CA TRP A 120 32.66 -1.93 1.93
C TRP A 120 33.77 -2.26 0.93
N CYS A 121 34.06 -3.54 0.77
CA CYS A 121 35.09 -4.07 -0.11
C CYS A 121 34.67 -5.44 -0.63
N ASP A 122 35.43 -5.96 -1.61
CA ASP A 122 35.20 -7.31 -2.12
C ASP A 122 35.34 -8.31 -0.98
N LEU A 123 34.48 -9.32 -0.95
CA LEU A 123 34.38 -10.25 0.16
C LEU A 123 34.55 -11.68 -0.33
N ILE A 124 35.52 -12.38 0.25
CA ILE A 124 35.78 -13.79 0.06
C ILE A 124 35.41 -14.55 1.33
N VAL A 125 34.59 -15.57 1.17
CA VAL A 125 34.24 -16.52 2.22
C VAL A 125 34.82 -17.88 1.88
N VAL A 126 35.71 -18.39 2.74
CA VAL A 126 36.43 -19.64 2.51
C VAL A 126 35.88 -20.71 3.44
N LYS A 127 35.28 -21.76 2.87
CA LYS A 127 35.08 -23.03 3.57
C LYS A 127 36.29 -23.91 3.33
N ALA A 128 37.27 -23.80 4.22
CA ALA A 128 38.47 -24.63 4.21
C ALA A 128 38.23 -25.96 4.92
N LEU A 129 38.86 -27.01 4.43
CA LEU A 129 38.93 -28.31 5.11
C LEU A 129 40.25 -28.43 5.87
N PRO A 130 40.30 -29.26 6.94
CA PRO A 130 41.52 -29.48 7.72
C PRO A 130 42.70 -30.04 6.89
N THR A 131 42.42 -30.61 5.73
CA THR A 131 43.40 -31.21 4.81
C THR A 131 43.99 -30.21 3.82
N TRP A 132 43.85 -28.90 4.05
CA TRP A 132 44.50 -27.91 3.21
C TRP A 132 46.02 -28.06 3.35
N PRO A 133 46.76 -28.17 2.24
CA PRO A 133 48.20 -28.44 2.31
C PRO A 133 48.96 -27.29 2.98
N ASP A 134 49.93 -27.66 3.82
CA ASP A 134 50.78 -26.75 4.58
C ASP A 134 51.64 -25.84 3.68
N HIS A 135 52.43 -24.97 4.32
CA HIS A 135 53.29 -23.93 3.75
C HIS A 135 54.22 -24.34 2.58
N GLU A 136 54.45 -25.64 2.33
CA GLU A 136 55.17 -26.16 1.15
C GLU A 136 54.39 -26.03 -0.18
N PHE A 137 53.07 -25.79 -0.11
CA PHE A 137 52.18 -25.76 -1.27
C PHE A 137 52.43 -24.62 -2.27
N LEU A 138 52.98 -23.50 -1.80
CA LEU A 138 53.22 -22.32 -2.63
C LEU A 138 54.38 -22.49 -3.62
N ASN A 139 55.19 -23.55 -3.49
CA ASN A 139 56.48 -23.61 -4.18
C ASN A 139 56.56 -24.52 -5.41
N ASP A 140 55.69 -25.51 -5.67
CA ASP A 140 55.90 -26.37 -6.86
C ASP A 140 54.71 -27.18 -7.43
N LYS A 141 53.48 -27.10 -6.88
CA LYS A 141 52.34 -27.90 -7.38
C LYS A 141 51.30 -27.08 -8.13
N VAL A 142 50.91 -27.56 -9.31
CA VAL A 142 49.86 -26.95 -10.15
C VAL A 142 48.51 -27.06 -9.47
N MET A 143 47.90 -25.91 -9.20
CA MET A 143 46.61 -25.82 -8.53
C MET A 143 45.45 -25.88 -9.52
N LYS A 144 44.67 -26.96 -9.47
CA LYS A 144 43.43 -27.09 -10.25
C LYS A 144 42.27 -26.37 -9.55
N VAL A 145 41.77 -25.31 -10.17
CA VAL A 145 40.67 -24.47 -9.66
C VAL A 145 39.47 -24.59 -10.58
N LEU A 146 38.30 -24.89 -10.02
CA LEU A 146 37.03 -24.91 -10.74
C LEU A 146 36.26 -23.63 -10.50
N VAL A 147 35.83 -22.94 -11.56
CA VAL A 147 35.01 -21.74 -11.47
C VAL A 147 33.70 -21.99 -12.21
N PRO A 148 32.63 -22.43 -11.53
CA PRO A 148 31.29 -22.44 -12.13
C PRO A 148 30.82 -21.01 -12.39
N THR A 149 30.37 -20.75 -13.61
CA THR A 149 29.91 -19.43 -14.03
C THR A 149 28.55 -19.51 -14.69
N SER A 150 27.73 -18.49 -14.43
CA SER A 150 26.51 -18.18 -15.18
C SER A 150 26.62 -16.81 -15.84
N GLY A 151 27.83 -16.23 -15.89
CA GLY A 151 28.06 -14.82 -16.21
C GLY A 151 27.87 -13.89 -15.00
N GLY A 152 28.17 -12.60 -15.20
CA GLY A 152 27.99 -11.55 -14.19
C GLY A 152 29.23 -11.21 -13.36
N SER A 153 29.13 -10.13 -12.60
CA SER A 153 30.28 -9.44 -12.00
C SER A 153 30.98 -10.25 -10.88
N ASN A 154 30.23 -11.00 -10.06
CA ASN A 154 30.82 -11.94 -9.10
C ASN A 154 31.51 -13.14 -9.77
N SER A 155 31.02 -13.58 -10.94
CA SER A 155 31.66 -14.65 -11.71
C SER A 155 32.97 -14.15 -12.32
N THR A 156 32.99 -12.91 -12.84
CA THR A 156 34.20 -12.24 -13.30
C THR A 156 35.24 -12.11 -12.19
N LEU A 157 34.84 -11.62 -11.01
CA LEU A 157 35.74 -11.53 -9.86
C LEU A 157 36.25 -12.91 -9.41
N ALA A 158 35.40 -13.95 -9.47
CA ALA A 158 35.82 -15.33 -9.18
C ALA A 158 36.89 -15.84 -10.16
N PHE A 159 36.81 -15.48 -11.45
CA PHE A 159 37.84 -15.81 -12.44
C PHE A 159 39.15 -15.07 -12.18
N GLU A 160 39.09 -13.76 -11.96
CA GLU A 160 40.28 -12.95 -11.65
C GLU A 160 41.01 -13.50 -10.41
N LEU A 161 40.27 -13.75 -9.33
CA LEU A 161 40.83 -14.32 -8.11
C LEU A 161 41.39 -15.73 -8.34
N GLY A 162 40.72 -16.56 -9.15
CA GLY A 162 41.20 -17.90 -9.48
C GLY A 162 42.54 -17.89 -10.24
N LEU A 163 42.73 -16.92 -11.14
CA LEU A 163 44.00 -16.72 -11.85
C LEU A 163 45.08 -16.13 -10.94
N ASP A 164 44.72 -15.27 -9.99
CA ASP A 164 45.64 -14.65 -9.03
C ASP A 164 46.14 -15.59 -7.93
N MET A 165 45.51 -16.75 -7.72
CA MET A 165 45.84 -17.64 -6.60
C MET A 165 47.13 -18.44 -6.75
N ALA A 166 47.69 -18.66 -7.95
CA ALA A 166 49.04 -19.24 -8.08
C ALA A 166 49.72 -18.92 -9.42
N LYS A 167 51.07 -18.95 -9.41
CA LYS A 167 51.91 -18.80 -10.61
C LYS A 167 51.68 -19.87 -11.68
N SER A 168 51.11 -21.03 -11.31
CA SER A 168 50.83 -22.19 -12.17
C SER A 168 49.49 -22.83 -11.81
N CYS A 169 48.39 -22.08 -11.93
CA CYS A 169 47.03 -22.61 -11.76
C CYS A 169 46.44 -23.15 -13.06
N ASP A 170 45.80 -24.32 -13.01
CA ASP A 170 44.91 -24.86 -14.05
C ASP A 170 43.48 -24.40 -13.69
N VAL A 171 42.98 -23.34 -14.35
CA VAL A 171 41.64 -22.80 -14.08
C VAL A 171 40.66 -23.36 -15.10
N THR A 172 39.61 -24.04 -14.62
CA THR A 172 38.53 -24.56 -15.46
C THR A 172 37.26 -23.74 -15.26
N ALA A 173 36.82 -23.05 -16.29
CA ALA A 173 35.51 -22.41 -16.37
C ALA A 173 34.43 -23.46 -16.66
N LEU A 174 33.44 -23.60 -15.78
CA LEU A 174 32.38 -24.59 -15.91
C LEU A 174 31.02 -23.93 -16.10
N TYR A 175 30.28 -24.37 -17.13
CA TYR A 175 28.85 -24.07 -17.27
C TYR A 175 28.04 -25.37 -17.18
N VAL A 176 26.94 -25.37 -16.43
CA VAL A 176 26.10 -26.56 -16.24
C VAL A 176 24.73 -26.37 -16.88
N LEU A 177 24.42 -27.21 -17.86
CA LEU A 177 23.13 -27.28 -18.54
C LEU A 177 22.24 -28.39 -17.94
N PRO A 178 20.91 -28.26 -18.04
CA PRO A 178 19.99 -29.37 -17.75
C PRO A 178 20.29 -30.61 -18.62
N LYS A 179 20.10 -31.81 -18.07
CA LYS A 179 20.36 -33.09 -18.75
C LYS A 179 19.61 -33.29 -20.07
N ASP A 180 18.42 -32.69 -20.19
CA ASP A 180 17.56 -32.80 -21.38
C ASP A 180 17.73 -31.63 -22.37
N SER A 181 18.90 -30.97 -22.37
CA SER A 181 19.16 -29.85 -23.27
C SER A 181 19.51 -30.33 -24.68
N ASP A 182 18.95 -29.68 -25.70
CA ASP A 182 19.18 -30.02 -27.11
C ASP A 182 20.65 -29.78 -27.51
N PRO A 183 21.22 -30.54 -28.47
CA PRO A 183 22.60 -30.33 -28.94
C PRO A 183 22.87 -28.90 -29.44
N ALA A 184 21.86 -28.24 -30.03
CA ALA A 184 21.96 -26.84 -30.44
C ALA A 184 22.17 -25.88 -29.24
N GLN A 185 21.52 -26.16 -28.10
CA GLN A 185 21.70 -25.37 -26.87
C GLN A 185 23.08 -25.58 -26.27
N VAL A 186 23.64 -26.79 -26.37
CA VAL A 186 25.00 -27.07 -25.90
C VAL A 186 26.01 -26.25 -26.71
N SER A 187 25.93 -26.29 -28.04
CA SER A 187 26.82 -25.52 -28.90
C SER A 187 26.68 -24.00 -28.73
N GLU A 188 25.45 -23.50 -28.54
CA GLU A 188 25.20 -22.08 -28.22
C GLU A 188 25.90 -21.67 -26.92
N GLN A 189 25.82 -22.49 -25.87
CA GLN A 189 26.43 -22.17 -24.59
C GLN A 189 27.95 -22.37 -24.58
N GLU A 190 28.48 -23.30 -25.37
CA GLU A 190 29.92 -23.43 -25.60
C GLU A 190 30.48 -22.17 -26.28
N GLN A 191 29.78 -21.64 -27.29
CA GLN A 191 30.14 -20.39 -27.95
C GLN A 191 30.07 -19.20 -26.98
N TRP A 192 28.98 -19.09 -26.22
CA TRP A 192 28.85 -18.03 -25.21
C TRP A 192 29.96 -18.11 -24.16
N LEU A 193 30.29 -19.31 -23.66
CA LEU A 193 31.35 -19.48 -22.67
C LEU A 193 32.72 -19.13 -23.27
N ALA A 194 32.98 -19.49 -24.53
CA ALA A 194 34.21 -19.10 -25.23
C ALA A 194 34.29 -17.57 -25.41
N GLU A 195 33.19 -16.91 -25.75
CA GLU A 195 33.13 -15.45 -25.90
C GLU A 195 33.32 -14.74 -24.54
N PHE A 196 32.59 -15.17 -23.51
CA PHE A 196 32.71 -14.63 -22.15
C PHE A 196 34.14 -14.77 -21.60
N THR A 197 34.80 -15.88 -21.91
CA THR A 197 36.14 -16.18 -21.38
C THR A 197 37.29 -15.73 -22.26
N HIS A 198 37.01 -15.13 -23.43
CA HIS A 198 38.02 -14.72 -24.41
C HIS A 198 39.13 -13.83 -23.83
N LEU A 199 38.83 -13.02 -22.80
CA LEU A 199 39.82 -12.16 -22.13
C LEU A 199 40.89 -12.95 -21.35
N TRP A 200 40.61 -14.20 -20.97
CA TRP A 200 41.47 -15.04 -20.14
C TRP A 200 42.03 -16.27 -20.87
N THR A 201 41.62 -16.53 -22.12
CA THR A 201 42.12 -17.66 -22.93
C THR A 201 43.59 -17.54 -23.33
N THR A 202 44.19 -16.36 -23.18
CA THR A 202 45.62 -16.11 -23.37
C THR A 202 46.49 -16.71 -22.25
N HIS A 203 45.90 -17.08 -21.11
CA HIS A 203 46.62 -17.81 -20.07
C HIS A 203 46.85 -19.27 -20.48
N PRO A 204 48.09 -19.78 -20.40
CA PRO A 204 48.46 -21.11 -20.93
C PRO A 204 47.74 -22.30 -20.26
N ASN A 205 47.12 -22.08 -19.09
CA ASN A 205 46.51 -23.10 -18.25
C ASN A 205 44.99 -22.90 -18.04
N PHE A 206 44.32 -22.17 -18.94
CA PHE A 206 42.88 -21.92 -18.87
C PHE A 206 42.08 -22.90 -19.73
N LYS A 207 41.02 -23.50 -19.17
CA LYS A 207 40.14 -24.46 -19.86
C LYS A 207 38.68 -24.08 -19.69
N THR A 208 37.88 -24.28 -20.73
CA THR A 208 36.41 -24.13 -20.67
C THR A 208 35.76 -25.50 -20.79
N LYS A 209 34.72 -25.75 -19.99
CA LYS A 209 33.98 -27.01 -19.98
C LYS A 209 32.49 -26.74 -19.82
N VAL A 210 31.68 -27.32 -20.70
CA VAL A 210 30.21 -27.34 -20.58
C VAL A 210 29.78 -28.76 -20.26
N ILE A 211 28.98 -28.94 -19.20
CA ILE A 211 28.46 -30.26 -18.81
C ILE A 211 26.95 -30.24 -18.71
N GLN A 212 26.33 -31.40 -18.88
CA GLN A 212 24.90 -31.60 -18.68
C GLN A 212 24.65 -32.37 -17.37
N ALA A 213 23.72 -31.88 -16.54
CA ALA A 213 23.36 -32.51 -15.26
C ALA A 213 21.87 -32.33 -14.91
N GLU A 214 21.34 -33.21 -14.07
CA GLU A 214 19.94 -33.12 -13.58
C GLU A 214 19.73 -31.92 -12.64
N ASP A 215 20.78 -31.55 -11.91
CA ASP A 215 20.82 -30.40 -11.00
C ASP A 215 22.19 -29.73 -11.13
N ALA A 216 22.20 -28.41 -11.30
CA ALA A 216 23.42 -27.64 -11.49
C ALA A 216 24.38 -27.80 -10.30
N VAL A 217 23.85 -27.85 -9.07
CA VAL A 217 24.67 -28.06 -7.86
C VAL A 217 25.34 -29.43 -7.90
N LYS A 218 24.60 -30.49 -8.23
CA LYS A 218 25.16 -31.85 -8.35
C LYS A 218 26.23 -31.93 -9.43
N GLY A 219 26.00 -31.31 -10.59
CA GLY A 219 26.98 -31.26 -11.67
C GLY A 219 28.29 -30.60 -11.23
N ILE A 220 28.20 -29.46 -10.54
CA ILE A 220 29.37 -28.75 -9.99
C ILE A 220 30.09 -29.59 -8.94
N VAL A 221 29.37 -30.22 -8.02
CA VAL A 221 29.95 -31.03 -6.94
C VAL A 221 30.63 -32.30 -7.47
N VAL A 222 30.12 -32.89 -8.55
CA VAL A 222 30.79 -34.01 -9.22
C VAL A 222 32.08 -33.54 -9.86
N GLU A 223 32.05 -32.45 -10.62
CA GLU A 223 33.24 -31.92 -11.29
C GLU A 223 34.29 -31.37 -10.30
N SER A 224 33.85 -30.86 -9.14
CA SER A 224 34.74 -30.34 -8.10
C SER A 224 35.64 -31.41 -7.49
N THR A 225 35.29 -32.70 -7.59
CA THR A 225 36.14 -33.80 -7.11
C THR A 225 37.47 -33.92 -7.85
N ASN A 226 37.54 -33.43 -9.10
CA ASN A 226 38.77 -33.41 -9.91
C ASN A 226 39.64 -32.16 -9.66
N HIS A 227 39.19 -31.26 -8.77
CA HIS A 227 39.80 -29.96 -8.52
C HIS A 227 40.09 -29.80 -7.03
N HIS A 228 41.08 -28.97 -6.70
CA HIS A 228 41.49 -28.75 -5.30
C HIS A 228 40.65 -27.66 -4.63
N ALA A 229 40.18 -26.68 -5.41
CA ALA A 229 39.33 -25.60 -4.94
C ALA A 229 38.21 -25.30 -5.95
N THR A 230 37.06 -24.88 -5.43
CA THR A 230 35.93 -24.40 -6.25
C THR A 230 35.59 -22.97 -5.85
N ILE A 231 35.65 -22.04 -6.80
CA ILE A 231 35.34 -20.62 -6.57
C ILE A 231 33.98 -20.30 -7.18
N VAL A 232 33.02 -19.93 -6.35
CA VAL A 232 31.63 -19.66 -6.76
C VAL A 232 31.31 -18.20 -6.53
N GLY A 233 30.86 -17.51 -7.57
CA GLY A 233 30.30 -16.16 -7.44
C GLY A 233 29.01 -16.16 -6.62
N ALA A 234 28.85 -15.17 -5.75
CA ALA A 234 27.57 -14.89 -5.10
C ALA A 234 26.52 -14.48 -6.15
N THR A 235 25.24 -14.59 -5.81
CA THR A 235 24.16 -14.18 -6.73
C THR A 235 23.97 -12.65 -6.72
N ASN A 236 23.92 -12.03 -7.91
CA ASN A 236 24.00 -10.57 -8.14
C ASN A 236 22.69 -9.77 -7.99
N ASP A 237 21.69 -10.26 -7.27
CA ASP A 237 20.45 -9.47 -7.10
C ASP A 237 20.61 -8.40 -6.00
N SER A 238 20.63 -7.13 -6.42
CA SER A 238 20.89 -5.90 -5.63
C SER A 238 19.86 -5.57 -4.53
N ALA A 239 18.78 -6.34 -4.42
CA ALA A 239 17.81 -6.32 -3.30
C ALA A 239 17.76 -7.63 -2.49
N PHE A 240 18.70 -8.54 -2.74
CA PHE A 240 18.57 -9.97 -2.43
C PHE A 240 19.87 -10.63 -1.98
N SER A 241 20.99 -9.91 -1.87
CA SER A 241 22.23 -10.46 -1.29
C SER A 241 22.11 -10.90 0.18
N GLN A 242 20.96 -10.69 0.83
CA GLN A 242 20.62 -11.27 2.14
C GLN A 242 19.65 -12.46 2.09
N LEU A 243 18.83 -12.58 1.03
CA LEU A 243 17.84 -13.65 0.88
C LEU A 243 18.32 -14.80 -0.02
N VAL A 244 19.41 -14.61 -0.79
CA VAL A 244 19.99 -15.61 -1.73
C VAL A 244 21.36 -16.13 -1.29
N PHE A 245 21.80 -15.86 -0.06
CA PHE A 245 22.72 -16.81 0.59
C PHE A 245 22.03 -18.13 0.99
N GLY A 246 20.87 -18.42 0.38
CA GLY A 246 20.04 -19.61 0.49
C GLY A 246 19.75 -20.20 -0.88
N THR A 247 20.68 -21.02 -1.35
CA THR A 247 20.52 -22.39 -1.87
C THR A 247 21.66 -22.65 -2.84
N PHE A 248 22.00 -21.80 -3.81
CA PHE A 248 23.00 -22.21 -4.80
C PHE A 248 24.47 -22.23 -4.29
N PRO A 249 25.15 -21.10 -3.99
CA PRO A 249 26.55 -21.16 -3.52
C PRO A 249 26.68 -21.90 -2.18
N GLN A 250 25.66 -21.78 -1.31
CA GLN A 250 25.62 -22.48 -0.03
C GLN A 250 25.46 -24.00 -0.22
N ARG A 251 24.57 -24.49 -1.10
CA ARG A 251 24.46 -25.94 -1.35
C ARG A 251 25.69 -26.49 -2.03
N VAL A 252 26.31 -25.73 -2.96
CA VAL A 252 27.61 -26.12 -3.53
C VAL A 252 28.62 -26.25 -2.41
N ALA A 253 28.78 -25.24 -1.55
CA ALA A 253 29.74 -25.30 -0.44
C ALA A 253 29.44 -26.41 0.59
N LEU A 254 28.17 -26.67 0.91
CA LEU A 254 27.79 -27.70 1.88
C LEU A 254 27.95 -29.12 1.31
N GLN A 255 27.68 -29.32 0.01
CA GLN A 255 27.77 -30.63 -0.65
C GLN A 255 29.16 -30.94 -1.21
N ASN A 256 29.95 -29.90 -1.49
CA ASN A 256 31.33 -30.06 -1.95
C ASN A 256 32.20 -30.61 -0.81
N LYS A 257 32.96 -31.66 -1.14
CA LYS A 257 33.93 -32.30 -0.25
C LYS A 257 35.31 -31.66 -0.31
N GLY A 258 35.54 -30.69 -1.21
CA GLY A 258 36.76 -29.89 -1.30
C GLY A 258 36.57 -28.47 -0.74
N THR A 259 37.63 -27.67 -0.81
CA THR A 259 37.56 -26.25 -0.39
C THR A 259 36.66 -25.47 -1.34
N THR A 260 35.72 -24.73 -0.75
CA THR A 260 34.83 -23.86 -1.51
C THR A 260 35.08 -22.41 -1.12
N ILE A 261 35.30 -21.57 -2.11
CA ILE A 261 35.52 -20.14 -1.98
C ILE A 261 34.29 -19.45 -2.57
N ILE A 262 33.62 -18.63 -1.78
CA ILE A 262 32.49 -17.83 -2.24
C ILE A 262 32.94 -16.40 -2.36
N VAL A 263 32.70 -15.79 -3.52
CA VAL A 263 33.20 -14.46 -3.86
C VAL A 263 32.02 -13.51 -4.05
N LYS A 264 32.12 -12.31 -3.47
CA LYS A 264 31.17 -11.23 -3.65
C LYS A 264 31.91 -9.93 -3.94
N GLN A 265 31.62 -9.34 -5.09
CA GLN A 265 32.11 -8.02 -5.46
C GLN A 265 31.36 -6.92 -4.72
N PHE A 266 32.06 -5.84 -4.41
CA PHE A 266 31.52 -4.64 -3.83
C PHE A 266 30.95 -3.72 -4.92
N ASP A 267 29.62 -3.72 -5.06
CA ASP A 267 28.91 -2.75 -5.89
C ASP A 267 28.78 -1.41 -5.13
N GLY A 268 29.69 -0.47 -5.38
CA GLY A 268 29.81 0.83 -4.70
C GLY A 268 28.65 1.84 -4.87
N SER A 269 27.39 1.42 -4.92
CA SER A 269 26.27 2.29 -5.29
C SER A 269 25.65 3.11 -4.13
N VAL A 270 25.50 4.41 -4.38
CA VAL A 270 25.09 5.56 -3.53
C VAL A 270 23.60 5.53 -3.06
N GLY A 271 22.92 4.39 -3.06
CA GLY A 271 21.47 4.31 -2.78
C GLY A 271 21.02 4.19 -1.32
N SER A 272 21.83 4.56 -0.32
CA SER A 272 21.66 4.02 1.05
C SER A 272 20.38 4.46 1.80
N THR A 273 19.76 5.60 1.49
CA THR A 273 18.57 6.08 2.23
C THR A 273 17.26 5.44 1.72
N VAL A 274 17.02 5.50 0.40
CA VAL A 274 15.86 4.84 -0.22
C VAL A 274 15.94 3.33 -0.03
N ARG A 275 17.14 2.74 -0.14
CA ARG A 275 17.35 1.31 0.09
C ARG A 275 17.15 0.89 1.55
N ARG A 276 17.47 1.74 2.54
CA ARG A 276 17.16 1.47 3.97
C ARG A 276 15.67 1.56 4.26
N PHE A 277 14.97 2.51 3.64
CA PHE A 277 13.51 2.61 3.72
C PHE A 277 12.85 1.40 3.07
N TRP A 278 13.27 1.03 1.86
CA TRP A 278 12.78 -0.13 1.13
C TRP A 278 13.12 -1.46 1.83
N TRP A 279 14.30 -1.57 2.44
CA TRP A 279 14.68 -2.72 3.27
C TRP A 279 13.84 -2.80 4.54
N ARG A 280 13.60 -1.68 5.25
CA ARG A 280 12.65 -1.68 6.39
C ARG A 280 11.25 -2.08 5.95
N ALA A 281 10.73 -1.48 4.88
CA ALA A 281 9.39 -1.78 4.36
C ALA A 281 9.24 -3.26 3.94
N THR A 282 10.24 -3.85 3.26
CA THR A 282 10.22 -5.25 2.85
C THR A 282 10.56 -6.25 3.96
N HIS A 283 11.16 -5.82 5.07
CA HIS A 283 11.33 -6.68 6.26
C HIS A 283 10.03 -6.85 7.05
N PHE A 284 9.13 -5.86 6.99
CA PHE A 284 7.80 -5.96 7.61
C PHE A 284 6.80 -6.80 6.80
N LEU A 285 7.08 -7.07 5.51
CA LEU A 285 6.22 -7.87 4.63
C LEU A 285 6.90 -9.20 4.28
N PRO A 286 6.52 -10.34 4.89
CA PRO A 286 7.10 -11.64 4.54
C PRO A 286 6.81 -11.95 3.07
N LYS A 287 7.86 -12.26 2.29
CA LYS A 287 7.72 -12.70 0.89
C LYS A 287 6.96 -14.02 0.84
N LEU A 288 6.06 -14.17 -0.13
CA LEU A 288 5.33 -15.42 -0.31
C LEU A 288 6.29 -16.52 -0.78
N SER A 289 6.15 -17.71 -0.23
CA SER A 289 6.79 -18.92 -0.74
C SER A 289 6.31 -19.24 -2.16
N LEU A 290 7.08 -20.02 -2.91
CA LEU A 290 6.73 -20.38 -4.30
C LEU A 290 5.35 -21.06 -4.38
N GLU A 291 5.00 -21.85 -3.37
CA GLU A 291 3.72 -22.56 -3.28
C GLU A 291 2.55 -21.60 -3.03
N GLU A 292 2.72 -20.64 -2.11
CA GLU A 292 1.71 -19.59 -1.88
C GLU A 292 1.55 -18.68 -3.10
N GLN A 293 2.64 -18.33 -3.80
CA GLN A 293 2.57 -17.56 -5.05
C GLN A 293 1.77 -18.31 -6.13
N MET A 294 1.97 -19.62 -6.24
CA MET A 294 1.23 -20.46 -7.19
C MET A 294 -0.25 -20.55 -6.85
N ASP A 295 -0.59 -20.66 -5.57
CA ASP A 295 -1.98 -20.67 -5.10
C ASP A 295 -2.68 -19.34 -5.38
N VAL A 296 -2.03 -18.22 -5.06
CA VAL A 296 -2.55 -16.87 -5.36
C VAL A 296 -2.74 -16.67 -6.87
N TYR A 297 -1.76 -17.07 -7.69
CA TYR A 297 -1.89 -17.01 -9.15
C TYR A 297 -3.07 -17.84 -9.67
N LYS A 298 -3.23 -19.08 -9.20
CA LYS A 298 -4.36 -19.94 -9.59
C LYS A 298 -5.70 -19.35 -9.17
N GLN A 299 -5.78 -18.79 -7.96
CA GLN A 299 -6.99 -18.15 -7.45
C GLN A 299 -7.36 -16.93 -8.30
N ILE A 300 -6.43 -15.99 -8.49
CA ILE A 300 -6.67 -14.78 -9.29
C ILE A 300 -7.03 -15.15 -10.74
N ARG A 301 -6.31 -16.09 -11.35
CA ARG A 301 -6.60 -16.56 -12.72
C ARG A 301 -7.96 -17.25 -12.83
N ARG A 302 -8.46 -17.92 -11.80
CA ARG A 302 -9.81 -18.51 -11.78
C ARG A 302 -10.87 -17.42 -11.64
N SER A 303 -10.68 -16.48 -10.70
CA SER A 303 -11.63 -15.39 -10.42
C SER A 303 -11.70 -14.34 -11.55
N ALA A 304 -10.63 -14.17 -12.33
CA ALA A 304 -10.61 -13.26 -13.48
C ALA A 304 -11.30 -13.82 -14.74
N ARG A 305 -11.78 -15.08 -14.73
CA ARG A 305 -12.46 -15.67 -15.89
C ARG A 305 -13.89 -15.14 -15.98
N PRO A 306 -14.31 -14.60 -17.15
CA PRO A 306 -15.66 -14.11 -17.34
C PRO A 306 -16.62 -15.30 -17.55
N GLN A 307 -17.19 -15.80 -16.45
CA GLN A 307 -18.26 -16.80 -16.46
C GLN A 307 -19.65 -16.14 -16.49
N ILE A 308 -20.70 -16.92 -16.66
CA ILE A 308 -22.08 -16.42 -16.67
C ILE A 308 -22.39 -15.68 -15.35
N ASP A 309 -21.99 -16.26 -14.22
CA ASP A 309 -22.20 -15.68 -12.88
C ASP A 309 -21.56 -14.29 -12.73
N PHE A 310 -20.38 -14.09 -13.36
CA PHE A 310 -19.69 -12.80 -13.37
C PHE A 310 -20.54 -11.73 -14.08
N PHE A 311 -21.10 -12.06 -15.24
CA PHE A 311 -21.95 -11.12 -15.98
C PHE A 311 -23.29 -10.87 -15.29
N MET A 312 -23.92 -11.92 -14.73
CA MET A 312 -25.14 -11.77 -13.96
C MET A 312 -24.95 -10.84 -12.76
N MET A 313 -23.87 -11.01 -12.01
CA MET A 313 -23.57 -10.16 -10.86
C MET A 313 -23.26 -8.72 -11.24
N ILE A 314 -22.53 -8.50 -12.34
CA ILE A 314 -22.28 -7.14 -12.85
C ILE A 314 -23.57 -6.48 -13.32
N GLY A 315 -24.42 -7.18 -14.07
CA GLY A 315 -25.69 -6.64 -14.54
C GLY A 315 -26.62 -6.26 -13.39
N LEU A 316 -26.77 -7.13 -12.39
CA LEU A 316 -27.57 -6.86 -11.20
C LEU A 316 -26.98 -5.71 -10.38
N ALA A 317 -25.67 -5.72 -10.12
CA ALA A 317 -25.01 -4.63 -9.40
C ALA A 317 -25.13 -3.29 -10.12
N ALA A 318 -24.97 -3.26 -11.44
CA ALA A 318 -25.16 -2.04 -12.24
C ALA A 318 -26.61 -1.55 -12.19
N GLY A 319 -27.59 -2.46 -12.20
CA GLY A 319 -29.00 -2.12 -12.01
C GLY A 319 -29.27 -1.49 -10.63
N ILE A 320 -28.80 -2.13 -9.56
CA ILE A 320 -28.93 -1.61 -8.19
C ILE A 320 -28.20 -0.27 -8.05
N ALA A 321 -27.00 -0.12 -8.61
CA ALA A 321 -26.26 1.14 -8.59
C ALA A 321 -27.01 2.25 -9.32
N THR A 322 -27.58 1.95 -10.50
CA THR A 322 -28.34 2.93 -11.30
C THR A 322 -29.57 3.40 -10.55
N LEU A 323 -30.33 2.48 -9.95
CA LEU A 323 -31.49 2.83 -9.12
C LEU A 323 -31.08 3.60 -7.87
N GLY A 324 -30.00 3.20 -7.20
CA GLY A 324 -29.46 3.91 -6.03
C GLY A 324 -29.05 5.35 -6.35
N LEU A 325 -28.42 5.57 -7.51
CA LEU A 325 -28.06 6.89 -8.02
C LEU A 325 -29.31 7.73 -8.30
N LEU A 326 -30.31 7.19 -8.99
CA LEU A 326 -31.56 7.88 -9.29
C LEU A 326 -32.41 8.16 -8.03
N LEU A 327 -32.33 7.30 -7.01
CA LEU A 327 -32.98 7.49 -5.71
C LEU A 327 -32.19 8.40 -4.76
N ASN A 328 -31.01 8.88 -5.16
CA ASN A 328 -30.10 9.65 -4.31
C ASN A 328 -29.80 8.94 -2.97
N SER A 329 -29.56 7.61 -3.02
CA SER A 329 -29.39 6.76 -1.83
C SER A 329 -27.96 6.19 -1.73
N PRO A 330 -27.07 6.79 -0.92
CA PRO A 330 -25.71 6.30 -0.71
C PRO A 330 -25.67 4.85 -0.22
N ALA A 331 -26.62 4.44 0.62
CA ALA A 331 -26.67 3.07 1.16
C ALA A 331 -26.90 2.01 0.07
N VAL A 332 -27.82 2.27 -0.86
CA VAL A 332 -28.09 1.36 -1.99
C VAL A 332 -26.89 1.32 -2.94
N ILE A 333 -26.26 2.47 -3.16
CA ILE A 333 -25.05 2.61 -3.97
C ILE A 333 -23.90 1.76 -3.38
N ILE A 334 -23.68 1.82 -2.07
CA ILE A 334 -22.69 0.99 -1.36
C ILE A 334 -23.06 -0.50 -1.47
N GLY A 335 -24.34 -0.85 -1.32
CA GLY A 335 -24.84 -2.21 -1.49
C GLY A 335 -24.53 -2.79 -2.87
N ALA A 336 -24.68 -2.00 -3.94
CA ALA A 336 -24.32 -2.40 -5.29
C ALA A 336 -22.81 -2.70 -5.46
N MET A 337 -21.94 -1.93 -4.79
CA MET A 337 -20.49 -2.15 -4.86
C MET A 337 -20.06 -3.48 -4.25
N LEU A 338 -20.77 -3.96 -3.21
CA LEU A 338 -20.49 -5.24 -2.56
C LEU A 338 -20.78 -6.46 -3.44
N VAL A 339 -21.75 -6.32 -4.35
CA VAL A 339 -22.23 -7.42 -5.20
C VAL A 339 -21.30 -7.65 -6.40
N ALA A 340 -20.63 -6.61 -6.89
CA ALA A 340 -19.92 -6.65 -8.16
C ALA A 340 -18.52 -7.31 -8.08
N PRO A 341 -18.25 -8.39 -8.83
CA PRO A 341 -16.97 -9.11 -8.79
C PRO A 341 -15.85 -8.47 -9.67
N LEU A 342 -15.91 -7.17 -9.93
CA LEU A 342 -15.01 -6.49 -10.91
C LEU A 342 -13.54 -6.48 -10.45
N MET A 343 -13.31 -6.44 -9.13
CA MET A 343 -11.97 -6.35 -8.53
C MET A 343 -11.04 -7.50 -8.93
N ALA A 344 -11.58 -8.72 -9.11
CA ALA A 344 -10.77 -9.88 -9.46
C ALA A 344 -10.10 -9.74 -10.83
N ALA A 345 -10.81 -9.20 -11.82
CA ALA A 345 -10.27 -8.96 -13.15
C ALA A 345 -9.21 -7.85 -13.12
N ILE A 346 -9.44 -6.78 -12.36
CA ILE A 346 -8.51 -5.64 -12.25
C ILE A 346 -7.19 -6.04 -11.60
N ILE A 347 -7.27 -6.73 -10.46
CA ILE A 347 -6.08 -7.24 -9.77
C ILE A 347 -5.37 -8.31 -10.61
N GLY A 348 -6.13 -9.10 -11.39
CA GLY A 348 -5.60 -10.03 -12.38
C GLY A 348 -4.77 -9.34 -13.48
N MET A 349 -5.17 -8.16 -13.95
CA MET A 349 -4.36 -7.37 -14.88
C MET A 349 -3.05 -6.89 -14.25
N GLY A 350 -3.08 -6.44 -12.99
CA GLY A 350 -1.87 -6.08 -12.25
C GLY A 350 -0.89 -7.26 -12.11
N LEU A 351 -1.40 -8.45 -11.75
CA LEU A 351 -0.59 -9.67 -11.67
C LEU A 351 -0.01 -10.08 -13.03
N ALA A 352 -0.83 -10.02 -14.09
CA ALA A 352 -0.43 -10.39 -15.44
C ALA A 352 0.68 -9.48 -15.99
N MET A 353 0.60 -8.18 -15.67
CA MET A 353 1.60 -7.19 -16.04
C MET A 353 2.95 -7.50 -15.39
N ILE A 354 2.97 -7.83 -14.08
CA ILE A 354 4.20 -8.15 -13.34
C ILE A 354 4.83 -9.48 -13.76
N GLN A 355 4.01 -10.49 -14.08
CA GLN A 355 4.52 -11.79 -14.54
C GLN A 355 4.84 -11.83 -16.04
N ALA A 356 4.55 -10.75 -16.78
CA ALA A 356 4.58 -10.71 -18.24
C ALA A 356 3.75 -11.83 -18.90
N ASP A 357 2.61 -12.18 -18.29
CA ASP A 357 1.69 -13.20 -18.81
C ASP A 357 0.64 -12.56 -19.73
N GLY A 358 0.99 -12.42 -21.02
CA GLY A 358 0.10 -11.81 -22.01
C GLY A 358 -1.25 -12.53 -22.20
N ARG A 359 -1.32 -13.84 -21.89
CA ARG A 359 -2.59 -14.58 -21.96
C ARG A 359 -3.50 -14.22 -20.80
N LEU A 360 -2.95 -14.12 -19.58
CA LEU A 360 -3.70 -13.65 -18.43
C LEU A 360 -4.13 -12.19 -18.59
N LEU A 361 -3.25 -11.34 -19.12
CA LEU A 361 -3.53 -9.93 -19.38
C LEU A 361 -4.72 -9.80 -20.35
N SER A 362 -4.66 -10.46 -21.51
CA SER A 362 -5.75 -10.45 -22.49
C SER A 362 -7.06 -11.01 -21.90
N LEU A 363 -7.00 -12.10 -21.14
CA LEU A 363 -8.18 -12.70 -20.51
C LEU A 363 -8.83 -11.75 -19.50
N ALA A 364 -8.04 -11.15 -18.61
CA ALA A 364 -8.53 -10.21 -17.60
C ALA A 364 -9.03 -8.91 -18.22
N SER A 365 -8.35 -8.38 -19.24
CA SER A 365 -8.78 -7.18 -19.97
C SER A 365 -10.08 -7.42 -20.75
N GLN A 366 -10.27 -8.59 -21.37
CA GLN A 366 -11.53 -8.93 -22.03
C GLN A 366 -12.69 -9.05 -21.04
N ALA A 367 -12.46 -9.69 -19.88
CA ALA A 367 -13.45 -9.78 -18.82
C ALA A 367 -13.86 -8.40 -18.31
N MET A 368 -12.86 -7.54 -18.06
CA MET A 368 -13.06 -6.15 -17.64
C MET A 368 -13.86 -5.36 -18.67
N LEU A 369 -13.44 -5.38 -19.95
CA LEU A 369 -14.09 -4.61 -21.00
C LEU A 369 -15.55 -5.03 -21.20
N LYS A 370 -15.84 -6.34 -21.24
CA LYS A 370 -17.22 -6.83 -21.37
C LYS A 370 -18.07 -6.47 -20.14
N GLY A 371 -17.48 -6.53 -18.94
CA GLY A 371 -18.15 -6.11 -17.71
C GLY A 371 -18.47 -4.61 -17.69
N VAL A 372 -17.52 -3.77 -18.11
CA VAL A 372 -17.71 -2.31 -18.25
C VAL A 372 -18.84 -2.01 -19.24
N LEU A 373 -18.80 -2.61 -20.42
CA LEU A 373 -19.84 -2.42 -21.44
C LEU A 373 -21.21 -2.84 -20.92
N LEU A 374 -21.31 -3.96 -20.19
CA LEU A 374 -22.56 -4.41 -19.60
C LEU A 374 -23.07 -3.44 -18.53
N ALA A 375 -22.20 -2.93 -17.66
CA ALA A 375 -22.58 -2.00 -16.61
C ALA A 375 -23.07 -0.66 -17.19
N VAL A 376 -22.35 -0.12 -18.18
CA VAL A 376 -22.76 1.10 -18.90
C VAL A 376 -24.06 0.88 -19.65
N ALA A 377 -24.23 -0.26 -20.33
CA ALA A 377 -25.47 -0.59 -21.02
C ALA A 377 -26.66 -0.68 -20.06
N MET A 378 -26.48 -1.27 -18.87
CA MET A 378 -27.54 -1.35 -17.86
C MET A 378 -27.91 0.03 -17.32
N GLY A 379 -26.91 0.87 -17.02
CA GLY A 379 -27.13 2.26 -16.61
C GLY A 379 -27.84 3.07 -17.69
N PHE A 380 -27.48 2.87 -18.96
CA PHE A 380 -28.14 3.49 -20.10
C PHE A 380 -29.59 3.04 -20.26
N LEU A 381 -29.87 1.74 -20.19
CA LEU A 381 -31.23 1.20 -20.36
C LEU A 381 -32.18 1.71 -19.28
N ILE A 382 -31.76 1.67 -18.01
CA ILE A 382 -32.56 2.14 -16.88
C ILE A 382 -32.67 3.68 -16.91
N GLY A 383 -31.56 4.39 -17.12
CA GLY A 383 -31.56 5.85 -17.22
C GLY A 383 -32.43 6.36 -18.36
N PHE A 384 -32.43 5.67 -19.50
CA PHE A 384 -33.28 5.98 -20.64
C PHE A 384 -34.76 5.73 -20.33
N ALA A 385 -35.08 4.60 -19.68
CA ALA A 385 -36.46 4.27 -19.31
C ALA A 385 -37.06 5.25 -18.28
N LEU A 386 -36.25 5.78 -17.37
CA LEU A 386 -36.69 6.73 -16.33
C LEU A 386 -36.38 8.20 -16.66
N ARG A 387 -35.92 8.49 -17.89
CA ARG A 387 -35.49 9.84 -18.29
C ARG A 387 -36.56 10.92 -18.10
N SER A 388 -37.83 10.61 -18.33
CA SER A 388 -38.91 11.60 -18.25
C SER A 388 -39.31 11.98 -16.83
N VAL A 389 -38.80 11.28 -15.81
CA VAL A 389 -39.25 11.43 -14.41
C VAL A 389 -38.10 11.77 -13.47
N SER A 390 -36.85 11.74 -13.94
CA SER A 390 -35.66 11.83 -13.09
C SER A 390 -34.80 13.03 -13.46
N GLU A 391 -34.46 13.84 -12.46
CA GLU A 391 -33.47 14.92 -12.58
C GLU A 391 -32.09 14.45 -12.05
N PRO A 392 -30.98 15.14 -12.41
CA PRO A 392 -29.66 14.83 -11.89
C PRO A 392 -29.62 14.94 -10.36
N THR A 393 -29.40 13.83 -9.68
CA THR A 393 -29.29 13.77 -8.22
C THR A 393 -27.90 14.19 -7.74
N ALA A 394 -27.78 14.55 -6.46
CA ALA A 394 -26.50 14.90 -5.85
C ALA A 394 -25.49 13.73 -5.93
N GLU A 395 -25.95 12.48 -5.76
CA GLU A 395 -25.10 11.30 -5.90
C GLU A 395 -24.57 11.09 -7.34
N ILE A 396 -25.33 11.50 -8.37
CA ILE A 396 -24.87 11.48 -9.77
C ILE A 396 -23.81 12.56 -9.99
N LEU A 397 -24.09 13.79 -9.55
CA LEU A 397 -23.17 14.93 -9.71
C LEU A 397 -21.87 14.75 -8.92
N GLY A 398 -21.91 14.10 -7.75
CA GLY A 398 -20.72 13.76 -6.99
C GLY A 398 -19.75 12.80 -7.70
N ARG A 399 -20.16 12.19 -8.81
CA ARG A 399 -19.32 11.28 -9.62
C ARG A 399 -18.77 11.92 -10.90
N THR A 400 -19.11 13.18 -11.18
CA THR A 400 -18.69 13.88 -12.41
C THR A 400 -17.47 14.77 -12.20
N SER A 401 -17.12 15.07 -10.95
CA SER A 401 -16.01 15.95 -10.55
C SER A 401 -14.90 15.14 -9.86
N PRO A 402 -14.09 14.37 -10.62
CA PRO A 402 -13.04 13.55 -10.02
C PRO A 402 -11.96 14.42 -9.34
N SER A 403 -11.51 13.99 -8.17
CA SER A 403 -10.50 14.69 -7.38
C SER A 403 -9.18 13.90 -7.28
N PRO A 404 -8.05 14.58 -6.99
CA PRO A 404 -6.80 13.90 -6.64
C PRO A 404 -6.93 13.01 -5.39
N PHE A 405 -7.91 13.27 -4.52
CA PHE A 405 -8.17 12.44 -3.34
C PHE A 405 -8.77 11.08 -3.73
N ASP A 406 -9.64 11.04 -4.75
CA ASP A 406 -10.17 9.78 -5.29
C ASP A 406 -9.05 8.89 -5.82
N LEU A 407 -8.07 9.49 -6.51
CA LEU A 407 -6.87 8.80 -6.96
C LEU A 407 -6.08 8.21 -5.77
N GLY A 408 -5.92 8.98 -4.69
CA GLY A 408 -5.30 8.51 -3.46
C GLY A 408 -6.03 7.28 -2.88
N VAL A 409 -7.35 7.35 -2.75
CA VAL A 409 -8.19 6.24 -2.28
C VAL A 409 -8.04 5.01 -3.18
N ALA A 410 -8.01 5.18 -4.50
CA ALA A 410 -7.84 4.09 -5.45
C ALA A 410 -6.46 3.42 -5.34
N ILE A 411 -5.38 4.18 -5.14
CA ILE A 411 -4.04 3.64 -4.89
C ILE A 411 -4.04 2.79 -3.62
N PHE A 412 -4.51 3.34 -2.48
CA PHE A 412 -4.52 2.59 -1.22
C PHE A 412 -5.39 1.35 -1.28
N SER A 413 -6.52 1.43 -1.97
CA SER A 413 -7.40 0.28 -2.16
C SER A 413 -6.80 -0.78 -3.08
N GLY A 414 -6.08 -0.39 -4.13
CA GLY A 414 -5.32 -1.34 -4.95
C GLY A 414 -4.22 -2.04 -4.16
N LEU A 415 -3.51 -1.31 -3.30
CA LEU A 415 -2.52 -1.88 -2.37
C LEU A 415 -3.19 -2.87 -1.39
N ALA A 416 -4.27 -2.45 -0.73
CA ALA A 416 -4.99 -3.24 0.26
C ALA A 416 -5.63 -4.48 -0.37
N GLY A 417 -6.23 -4.36 -1.54
CA GLY A 417 -6.92 -5.45 -2.24
C GLY A 417 -5.94 -6.52 -2.72
N ALA A 418 -4.81 -6.12 -3.31
CA ALA A 418 -3.76 -7.05 -3.71
C ALA A 418 -3.12 -7.75 -2.51
N TYR A 419 -2.89 -7.01 -1.42
CA TYR A 419 -2.33 -7.57 -0.19
C TYR A 419 -3.29 -8.56 0.50
N ALA A 420 -4.58 -8.20 0.60
CA ALA A 420 -5.61 -9.07 1.18
C ALA A 420 -5.78 -10.38 0.38
N LEU A 421 -5.70 -10.33 -0.95
CA LEU A 421 -5.72 -11.53 -1.80
C LEU A 421 -4.50 -12.42 -1.63
N CYS A 422 -3.35 -11.86 -1.30
CA CYS A 422 -2.13 -12.64 -1.07
C CYS A 422 -2.11 -13.33 0.30
N ARG A 423 -3.00 -12.95 1.23
CA ARG A 423 -2.99 -13.46 2.61
C ARG A 423 -4.28 -14.20 2.92
N ARG A 424 -4.23 -15.54 2.96
CA ARG A 424 -5.38 -16.44 3.19
C ARG A 424 -6.27 -16.04 4.39
N ASN A 425 -5.67 -15.47 5.44
CA ASN A 425 -6.38 -15.11 6.68
C ASN A 425 -7.05 -13.71 6.65
N MET A 426 -6.85 -12.92 5.59
CA MET A 426 -7.42 -11.56 5.47
C MET A 426 -8.38 -11.43 4.28
N SER A 427 -8.74 -12.53 3.61
CA SER A 427 -9.69 -12.50 2.49
C SER A 427 -11.09 -12.04 2.89
N SER A 428 -11.45 -12.08 4.19
CA SER A 428 -12.69 -11.52 4.72
C SER A 428 -12.75 -9.99 4.70
N SER A 429 -11.63 -9.28 4.51
CA SER A 429 -11.59 -7.81 4.40
C SER A 429 -11.71 -7.27 2.98
N LEU A 430 -11.74 -8.15 1.96
CA LEU A 430 -11.91 -7.79 0.55
C LEU A 430 -13.20 -6.99 0.26
N PRO A 431 -14.35 -7.26 0.90
CA PRO A 431 -15.55 -6.45 0.72
C PRO A 431 -15.33 -4.97 1.07
N GLY A 432 -14.59 -4.67 2.14
CA GLY A 432 -14.28 -3.30 2.54
C GLY A 432 -13.38 -2.56 1.54
N VAL A 433 -12.43 -3.27 0.93
CA VAL A 433 -11.57 -2.72 -0.13
C VAL A 433 -12.38 -2.49 -1.43
N ALA A 434 -13.34 -3.37 -1.73
CA ALA A 434 -14.22 -3.21 -2.88
C ALA A 434 -15.20 -2.03 -2.73
N ILE A 435 -15.70 -1.76 -1.52
CA ILE A 435 -16.54 -0.59 -1.21
C ILE A 435 -15.77 0.71 -1.45
N ALA A 436 -14.49 0.77 -1.07
CA ALA A 436 -13.73 2.01 -1.07
C ALA A 436 -13.48 2.61 -2.47
N VAL A 437 -13.41 1.80 -3.53
CA VAL A 437 -13.04 2.29 -4.88
C VAL A 437 -14.22 2.63 -5.77
N ALA A 438 -15.43 2.29 -5.32
CA ALA A 438 -16.67 2.73 -5.96
C ALA A 438 -16.66 2.60 -7.49
N LEU A 439 -16.28 1.46 -8.08
CA LEU A 439 -16.07 1.37 -9.54
C LEU A 439 -17.36 1.20 -10.36
N VAL A 440 -18.38 0.55 -9.81
CA VAL A 440 -19.65 0.32 -10.53
C VAL A 440 -20.49 1.59 -10.64
N PRO A 441 -20.64 2.42 -9.60
CA PRO A 441 -21.48 3.61 -9.72
C PRO A 441 -21.01 4.62 -10.78
N PRO A 442 -19.71 4.94 -10.95
CA PRO A 442 -19.24 5.76 -12.07
C PRO A 442 -19.63 5.16 -13.42
N LEU A 443 -19.54 3.84 -13.62
CA LEU A 443 -19.98 3.20 -14.86
C LEU A 443 -21.49 3.31 -15.08
N ALA A 444 -22.29 3.18 -14.02
CA ALA A 444 -23.72 3.42 -14.07
C ALA A 444 -24.03 4.90 -14.40
N THR A 445 -23.30 5.84 -13.79
CA THR A 445 -23.39 7.29 -14.08
C THR A 445 -23.01 7.60 -15.52
N VAL A 446 -22.01 6.94 -16.10
CA VAL A 446 -21.69 7.04 -17.54
C VAL A 446 -22.91 6.61 -18.37
N GLY A 447 -23.54 5.48 -18.04
CA GLY A 447 -24.77 5.02 -18.68
C GLY A 447 -25.91 6.03 -18.59
N ILE A 448 -26.17 6.58 -17.40
CA ILE A 448 -27.20 7.61 -17.16
C ILE A 448 -26.88 8.87 -17.99
N GLY A 449 -25.64 9.38 -17.93
CA GLY A 449 -25.23 10.58 -18.67
C GLY A 449 -25.42 10.41 -20.18
N LEU A 450 -25.06 9.25 -20.73
CA LEU A 450 -25.30 8.90 -22.13
C LEU A 450 -26.80 8.85 -22.47
N SER A 451 -27.65 8.34 -21.56
CA SER A 451 -29.11 8.28 -21.76
C SER A 451 -29.77 9.66 -21.79
N TRP A 452 -29.20 10.62 -21.04
CA TRP A 452 -29.65 12.01 -20.98
C TRP A 452 -29.00 12.91 -22.03
N LEU A 453 -28.09 12.37 -22.86
CA LEU A 453 -27.27 13.14 -23.82
C LEU A 453 -26.39 14.21 -23.14
N ASN A 454 -26.13 14.07 -21.85
CA ASN A 454 -25.26 14.98 -21.10
C ASN A 454 -23.82 14.45 -21.12
N MET A 455 -23.02 14.97 -22.04
CA MET A 455 -21.62 14.57 -22.20
C MET A 455 -20.74 15.02 -21.03
N GLY A 456 -21.11 16.06 -20.29
CA GLY A 456 -20.41 16.47 -19.07
C GLY A 456 -20.48 15.41 -17.98
N ILE A 457 -21.69 14.88 -17.73
CA ILE A 457 -21.89 13.80 -16.74
C ILE A 457 -21.16 12.52 -17.17
N ALA A 458 -21.32 12.13 -18.44
CA ALA A 458 -20.72 10.91 -18.95
C ALA A 458 -19.17 10.96 -18.95
N SER A 459 -18.58 12.07 -19.41
CA SER A 459 -17.11 12.19 -19.48
C SER A 459 -16.46 12.31 -18.10
N GLY A 460 -17.06 13.08 -17.17
CA GLY A 460 -16.58 13.20 -15.80
C GLY A 460 -16.56 11.87 -15.05
N ALA A 461 -17.66 11.11 -15.12
CA ALA A 461 -17.75 9.79 -14.50
C ALA A 461 -16.84 8.75 -15.17
N MET A 462 -16.63 8.83 -16.48
CA MET A 462 -15.69 7.97 -17.19
C MET A 462 -14.24 8.26 -16.79
N LEU A 463 -13.90 9.53 -16.58
CA LEU A 463 -12.57 9.94 -16.09
C LEU A 463 -12.32 9.41 -14.67
N LEU A 464 -13.30 9.54 -13.77
CA LEU A 464 -13.24 8.96 -12.42
C LEU A 464 -13.03 7.44 -12.47
N PHE A 465 -13.74 6.73 -13.35
CA PHE A 465 -13.56 5.29 -13.52
C PHE A 465 -12.16 4.93 -14.05
N LEU A 466 -11.68 5.62 -15.09
CA LEU A 466 -10.38 5.33 -15.72
C LEU A 466 -9.21 5.60 -14.76
N THR A 467 -9.26 6.72 -14.04
CA THR A 467 -8.24 7.11 -13.05
C THR A 467 -8.15 6.06 -11.95
N ASN A 468 -9.30 5.65 -11.38
CA ASN A 468 -9.35 4.60 -10.37
C ASN A 468 -8.86 3.25 -10.91
N LEU A 469 -9.25 2.88 -12.13
CA LEU A 469 -8.82 1.64 -12.77
C LEU A 469 -7.29 1.56 -12.91
N ILE A 470 -6.67 2.59 -13.50
CA ILE A 470 -5.23 2.65 -13.73
C ILE A 470 -4.47 2.66 -12.40
N ALA A 471 -4.98 3.38 -11.40
CA ALA A 471 -4.43 3.42 -10.06
C ALA A 471 -4.40 2.04 -9.40
N ILE A 472 -5.52 1.31 -9.42
CA ILE A 472 -5.59 -0.04 -8.84
C ILE A 472 -4.67 -1.01 -9.56
N ILE A 473 -4.62 -0.99 -10.90
CA ILE A 473 -3.74 -1.88 -11.68
C ILE A 473 -2.27 -1.62 -11.31
N THR A 474 -1.87 -0.35 -11.24
CA THR A 474 -0.50 0.04 -10.91
C THR A 474 -0.16 -0.34 -9.46
N ALA A 475 -1.03 -0.02 -8.51
CA ALA A 475 -0.84 -0.32 -7.09
C ALA A 475 -0.81 -1.83 -6.80
N SER A 476 -1.71 -2.60 -7.40
CA SER A 476 -1.72 -4.06 -7.27
C SER A 476 -0.46 -4.69 -7.87
N GLY A 477 -0.03 -4.22 -9.04
CA GLY A 477 1.26 -4.62 -9.63
C GLY A 477 2.44 -4.35 -8.70
N PHE A 478 2.48 -3.16 -8.08
CA PHE A 478 3.51 -2.84 -7.08
C PHE A 478 3.52 -3.83 -5.90
N VAL A 479 2.35 -4.19 -5.37
CA VAL A 479 2.26 -5.20 -4.29
C VAL A 479 2.78 -6.56 -4.73
N PHE A 480 2.37 -7.06 -5.90
CA PHE A 480 2.87 -8.34 -6.41
C PHE A 480 4.39 -8.32 -6.61
N PHE A 481 4.94 -7.22 -7.13
CA PHE A 481 6.38 -7.04 -7.25
C PHE A 481 7.09 -7.12 -5.89
N VAL A 482 6.58 -6.40 -4.88
CA VAL A 482 7.11 -6.40 -3.51
C VAL A 482 7.04 -7.80 -2.87
N LEU A 483 5.95 -8.53 -3.11
CA LEU A 483 5.72 -9.87 -2.56
C LEU A 483 6.52 -10.98 -3.26
N GLY A 484 7.26 -10.65 -4.32
CA GLY A 484 8.24 -11.55 -4.94
C GLY A 484 7.78 -12.20 -6.24
N PHE A 485 6.66 -11.76 -6.83
CA PHE A 485 6.29 -12.17 -8.18
C PHE A 485 7.28 -11.59 -9.19
N ARG A 486 7.88 -12.46 -10.00
CA ARG A 486 8.85 -12.11 -11.04
C ARG A 486 8.39 -12.63 -12.41
N PRO A 487 8.80 -12.00 -13.51
CA PRO A 487 8.48 -12.48 -14.85
C PRO A 487 9.02 -13.90 -15.06
N ARG A 488 8.19 -14.78 -15.61
CA ARG A 488 8.53 -16.19 -15.84
C ARG A 488 9.39 -16.27 -17.12
N ILE A 489 10.71 -16.21 -16.96
CA ILE A 489 11.68 -16.17 -18.07
C ILE A 489 11.66 -17.49 -18.86
N LYS A 490 11.38 -17.42 -20.18
CA LYS A 490 11.84 -18.39 -21.21
C LYS A 490 11.66 -17.95 -22.68
N ARG A 491 11.55 -16.64 -23.00
CA ARG A 491 11.57 -16.14 -24.40
C ARG A 491 12.30 -14.81 -24.51
N HIS A 492 13.18 -14.68 -25.51
CA HIS A 492 13.69 -13.40 -26.00
C HIS A 492 12.48 -12.47 -26.27
N GLY A 493 12.45 -11.29 -25.61
CA GLY A 493 11.34 -10.32 -25.70
C GLY A 493 10.45 -10.18 -24.46
N ALA A 494 10.49 -11.12 -23.49
CA ALA A 494 9.65 -11.06 -22.28
C ALA A 494 9.98 -9.87 -21.36
N TRP A 495 11.25 -9.46 -21.32
CA TRP A 495 11.68 -8.25 -20.60
C TRP A 495 11.06 -6.97 -21.18
N GLY A 496 10.93 -6.87 -22.51
CA GLY A 496 10.28 -5.73 -23.16
C GLY A 496 8.79 -5.62 -22.85
N ILE A 497 8.10 -6.75 -22.68
CA ILE A 497 6.67 -6.79 -22.30
C ILE A 497 6.49 -6.39 -20.83
N PHE A 498 7.38 -6.87 -19.93
CA PHE A 498 7.38 -6.47 -18.52
C PHE A 498 7.70 -4.98 -18.33
N SER A 499 8.84 -4.53 -18.88
CA SER A 499 9.27 -3.14 -18.75
C SER A 499 8.31 -2.20 -19.48
N GLY A 500 7.80 -2.60 -20.65
CA GLY A 500 6.81 -1.85 -21.41
C GLY A 500 5.46 -1.76 -20.69
N GLY A 501 4.96 -2.85 -20.11
CA GLY A 501 3.69 -2.86 -19.35
C GLY A 501 3.75 -1.98 -18.11
N VAL A 502 4.79 -2.15 -17.29
CA VAL A 502 5.00 -1.36 -16.06
C VAL A 502 5.23 0.12 -16.39
N ALA A 503 6.07 0.43 -17.38
CA ALA A 503 6.30 1.82 -17.80
C ALA A 503 5.01 2.46 -18.33
N THR A 504 4.25 1.76 -19.17
CA THR A 504 2.96 2.24 -19.68
C THR A 504 1.99 2.56 -18.55
N SER A 505 1.87 1.68 -17.54
CA SER A 505 0.97 1.90 -16.40
C SER A 505 1.38 3.11 -15.56
N LEU A 506 2.69 3.31 -15.33
CA LEU A 506 3.21 4.46 -14.58
C LEU A 506 3.04 5.78 -15.36
N ILE A 507 3.26 5.75 -16.68
CA ILE A 507 3.04 6.92 -17.55
C ILE A 507 1.55 7.29 -17.55
N LEU A 508 0.65 6.30 -17.69
CA LEU A 508 -0.79 6.54 -17.63
C LEU A 508 -1.22 7.07 -16.26
N LEU A 509 -0.67 6.54 -15.17
CA LEU A 509 -0.94 7.05 -13.82
C LEU A 509 -0.50 8.52 -13.68
N ALA A 510 0.70 8.86 -14.16
CA ALA A 510 1.23 10.22 -14.11
C ALA A 510 0.41 11.18 -15.00
N LEU A 511 0.02 10.73 -16.19
CA LEU A 511 -0.84 11.48 -17.10
C LEU A 511 -2.21 11.74 -16.49
N MET A 512 -2.84 10.73 -15.90
CA MET A 512 -4.13 10.88 -15.22
C MET A 512 -4.03 11.77 -13.99
N GLY A 513 -2.98 11.60 -13.17
CA GLY A 513 -2.71 12.47 -12.03
C GLY A 513 -2.50 13.93 -12.45
N TRP A 514 -1.82 14.15 -13.58
CA TRP A 514 -1.67 15.47 -14.18
C TRP A 514 -3.01 16.07 -14.63
N VAL A 515 -3.84 15.30 -15.36
CA VAL A 515 -5.18 15.75 -15.80
C VAL A 515 -6.09 16.07 -14.61
N LEU A 516 -6.09 15.24 -13.57
CA LEU A 516 -6.86 15.51 -12.35
C LEU A 516 -6.33 16.74 -11.60
N TRP A 517 -5.01 16.93 -11.58
CA TRP A 517 -4.38 18.09 -10.97
C TRP A 517 -4.78 19.38 -11.67
N THR A 518 -4.83 19.41 -13.00
CA THR A 518 -5.28 20.60 -13.75
C THR A 518 -6.74 20.90 -13.46
N ILE A 519 -7.62 19.90 -13.56
CA ILE A 519 -9.07 20.05 -13.28
C ILE A 519 -9.29 20.51 -11.83
N SER A 520 -8.54 19.97 -10.87
CA SER A 520 -8.67 20.31 -9.46
C SER A 520 -8.17 21.72 -9.13
N ILE A 521 -7.16 22.23 -9.83
CA ILE A 521 -6.70 23.60 -9.65
C ILE A 521 -7.76 24.58 -10.14
N ASP A 522 -8.38 24.29 -11.29
CA ASP A 522 -9.39 25.16 -11.86
C ASP A 522 -10.65 25.19 -10.99
N SER A 523 -11.08 24.04 -10.46
CA SER A 523 -12.20 24.00 -9.50
C SER A 523 -11.89 24.68 -8.16
N LEU A 524 -10.66 24.61 -7.67
CA LEU A 524 -10.24 25.34 -6.47
C LEU A 524 -10.20 26.85 -6.71
N ARG A 525 -9.77 27.29 -7.90
CA ARG A 525 -9.79 28.71 -8.30
C ARG A 525 -11.21 29.23 -8.43
N GLU A 526 -12.10 28.46 -9.05
CA GLU A 526 -13.53 28.78 -9.13
C GLU A 526 -14.18 28.84 -7.75
N ALA A 527 -13.91 27.88 -6.87
CA ALA A 527 -14.42 27.90 -5.50
C ALA A 527 -13.87 29.09 -4.70
N ALA A 528 -12.60 29.45 -4.87
CA ALA A 528 -12.01 30.63 -4.24
C ALA A 528 -12.63 31.93 -4.78
N ARG A 529 -12.82 32.03 -6.11
CA ARG A 529 -13.50 33.15 -6.76
C ARG A 529 -14.93 33.30 -6.24
N ASN A 530 -15.68 32.20 -6.17
CA ASN A 530 -17.06 32.20 -5.70
C ASN A 530 -17.16 32.61 -4.22
N ARG A 531 -16.24 32.17 -3.36
CA ARG A 531 -16.19 32.61 -1.95
C ARG A 531 -15.94 34.11 -1.82
N VAL A 532 -15.06 34.67 -2.64
CA VAL A 532 -14.79 36.11 -2.63
C VAL A 532 -15.99 36.89 -3.15
N ILE A 533 -16.62 36.44 -4.23
CA ILE A 533 -17.86 37.05 -4.75
C ILE A 533 -18.95 37.02 -3.68
N GLU A 534 -19.15 35.88 -3.02
CA GLU A 534 -20.13 35.73 -1.95
C GLU A 534 -19.83 36.68 -0.77
N GLN A 535 -18.58 36.78 -0.33
CA GLN A 535 -18.18 37.74 0.72
C GLN A 535 -18.47 39.19 0.33
N VAL A 536 -18.14 39.57 -0.90
CA VAL A 536 -18.43 40.91 -1.42
C VAL A 536 -19.94 41.15 -1.47
N LEU A 537 -20.74 40.18 -1.92
CA LEU A 537 -22.19 40.31 -1.94
C LEU A 537 -22.78 40.46 -0.52
N ILE A 538 -22.31 39.66 0.45
CA ILE A 538 -22.75 39.76 1.85
C ILE A 538 -22.40 41.12 2.46
N GLU A 539 -21.26 41.72 2.08
CA GLU A 539 -20.84 43.03 2.57
C GLU A 539 -21.57 44.21 1.89
N GLN A 540 -21.82 44.12 0.58
CA GLN A 540 -22.34 45.24 -0.22
C GLN A 540 -23.89 45.25 -0.32
N VAL A 541 -24.56 44.09 -0.30
CA VAL A 541 -26.03 44.01 -0.42
C VAL A 541 -26.77 44.72 0.72
N PRO A 542 -26.36 44.62 2.01
CA PRO A 542 -27.02 45.35 3.10
C PRO A 542 -26.89 46.88 3.00
N GLN A 543 -25.97 47.40 2.18
CA GLN A 543 -25.80 48.86 1.99
C GLN A 543 -26.91 49.47 1.11
N LEU A 544 -27.73 48.65 0.46
CA LEU A 544 -28.88 49.09 -0.36
C LEU A 544 -30.08 49.57 0.46
N GLY A 545 -30.18 49.17 1.74
CA GLY A 545 -31.26 49.54 2.65
C GLY A 545 -31.25 48.74 3.97
N THR A 546 -31.87 49.28 5.02
CA THR A 546 -31.85 48.76 6.39
C THR A 546 -32.43 47.37 6.60
N ASP A 547 -33.18 46.82 5.62
CA ASP A 547 -33.84 45.51 5.69
C ASP A 547 -33.62 44.66 4.42
N VAL A 548 -32.47 44.86 3.76
CA VAL A 548 -32.13 44.20 2.49
C VAL A 548 -31.13 43.08 2.75
N THR A 549 -31.52 41.82 2.51
CA THR A 549 -30.67 40.64 2.77
C THR A 549 -30.47 39.79 1.53
N LEU A 550 -29.25 39.28 1.34
CA LEU A 550 -28.94 38.31 0.28
C LEU A 550 -29.64 36.98 0.57
N ASP A 551 -30.35 36.43 -0.43
CA ASP A 551 -31.02 35.13 -0.33
C ASP A 551 -30.22 34.05 -1.06
N THR A 552 -29.93 34.27 -2.35
CA THR A 552 -29.08 33.39 -3.16
C THR A 552 -28.40 34.18 -4.28
N TRP A 553 -27.34 33.62 -4.86
CA TRP A 553 -26.67 34.20 -6.00
C TRP A 553 -26.15 33.10 -6.93
N ARG A 554 -26.03 33.42 -8.22
CA ARG A 554 -25.43 32.53 -9.21
C ARG A 554 -24.73 33.35 -10.30
N VAL A 555 -23.67 32.80 -10.86
CA VAL A 555 -23.08 33.32 -12.11
C VAL A 555 -23.91 32.78 -13.27
N LYS A 556 -24.38 33.66 -14.16
CA LYS A 556 -25.09 33.23 -15.38
C LYS A 556 -24.08 32.65 -16.38
N ASN A 557 -24.45 31.52 -16.97
CA ASN A 557 -23.66 30.91 -18.05
C ASN A 557 -23.85 31.72 -19.36
N GLN A 558 -22.87 31.62 -20.26
CA GLN A 558 -22.88 32.34 -21.54
C GLN A 558 -24.14 32.08 -22.39
N ASP A 559 -24.71 30.86 -22.33
CA ASP A 559 -25.94 30.51 -23.04
C ASP A 559 -27.19 31.27 -22.55
N GLU A 560 -27.22 31.72 -21.29
CA GLU A 560 -28.33 32.52 -20.74
C GLU A 560 -28.21 34.02 -21.07
N LEU A 561 -27.01 34.50 -21.36
CA LEU A 561 -26.76 35.91 -21.71
C LEU A 561 -27.34 36.29 -23.09
N VAL A 562 -27.40 35.33 -24.01
CA VAL A 562 -27.93 35.51 -25.38
C VAL A 562 -29.45 35.76 -25.39
N THR A 563 -30.17 35.30 -24.36
CA THR A 563 -31.65 35.38 -24.34
C THR A 563 -32.18 36.75 -23.88
N ILE A 564 -31.32 37.61 -23.33
CA ILE A 564 -31.72 38.89 -22.70
C ILE A 564 -31.38 40.09 -23.61
N GLY A 565 -30.58 39.89 -24.66
CA GLY A 565 -30.23 40.93 -25.63
C GLY A 565 -31.27 41.07 -26.74
N GLU A 566 -32.20 42.00 -26.57
CA GLU A 566 -32.92 42.57 -27.70
C GLU A 566 -31.89 43.27 -28.61
N SER A 567 -31.75 42.75 -29.84
CA SER A 567 -31.09 43.30 -31.04
C SER A 567 -29.94 44.30 -30.85
N ASP A 568 -28.77 43.95 -31.40
CA ASP A 568 -27.61 44.82 -31.73
C ASP A 568 -26.40 44.74 -30.78
N LEU A 569 -25.73 43.59 -30.69
CA LEU A 569 -24.31 43.54 -30.30
C LEU A 569 -23.56 42.46 -31.11
N ASP A 570 -23.04 42.87 -32.27
CA ASP A 570 -22.01 42.14 -33.01
C ASP A 570 -20.71 42.16 -32.19
N SER A 571 -20.38 41.08 -31.46
CA SER A 571 -19.01 40.58 -31.18
C SER A 571 -19.07 39.50 -30.09
N GLU A 572 -18.88 38.22 -30.44
CA GLU A 572 -18.68 37.15 -29.44
C GLU A 572 -17.52 37.46 -28.47
N GLU A 573 -16.50 38.21 -28.92
CA GLU A 573 -15.37 38.66 -28.09
C GLU A 573 -15.77 39.61 -26.94
N MET A 574 -16.87 40.37 -27.05
CA MET A 574 -17.31 41.28 -25.98
C MET A 574 -18.07 40.57 -24.86
N LEU A 575 -18.68 39.42 -25.13
CA LEU A 575 -19.42 38.63 -24.13
C LEU A 575 -18.48 37.85 -23.21
N GLU A 576 -17.26 37.50 -23.67
CA GLU A 576 -16.25 36.84 -22.84
C GLU A 576 -15.74 37.73 -21.68
N GLN A 577 -15.88 39.06 -21.79
CA GLN A 577 -15.42 40.03 -20.79
C GLN A 577 -16.53 40.49 -19.82
N ILE A 578 -17.71 39.87 -19.85
CA ILE A 578 -18.83 40.22 -18.98
C ILE A 578 -19.04 39.16 -17.90
N LEU A 579 -18.73 39.50 -16.65
CA LEU A 579 -19.13 38.70 -15.50
C LEU A 579 -20.60 38.99 -15.18
N ALA A 580 -21.50 38.08 -15.55
CA ALA A 580 -22.93 38.22 -15.31
C ALA A 580 -23.35 37.55 -14.00
N LEU A 581 -23.74 38.35 -13.01
CA LEU A 581 -24.28 37.90 -11.73
C LEU A 581 -25.80 38.00 -11.72
N GLU A 582 -26.45 36.93 -11.31
CA GLU A 582 -27.83 36.95 -10.86
C GLU A 582 -27.85 36.90 -9.33
N VAL A 583 -28.42 37.94 -8.70
CA VAL A 583 -28.44 38.10 -7.25
C VAL A 583 -29.89 38.22 -6.80
N GLN A 584 -30.32 37.28 -5.94
CA GLN A 584 -31.64 37.31 -5.32
C GLN A 584 -31.55 37.94 -3.94
N VAL A 585 -32.40 38.94 -3.71
CA VAL A 585 -32.37 39.77 -2.52
C VAL A 585 -33.77 39.87 -1.94
N ARG A 586 -33.92 39.71 -0.62
CA ARG A 586 -35.15 40.06 0.10
C ARG A 586 -35.15 41.54 0.44
N SER A 587 -36.23 42.24 0.10
CA SER A 587 -36.39 43.65 0.41
C SER A 587 -37.86 44.00 0.63
N PRO A 588 -38.20 44.86 1.62
CA PRO A 588 -39.58 45.30 1.86
C PRO A 588 -40.10 46.28 0.79
N GLY A 589 -39.22 46.80 -0.07
CA GLY A 589 -39.58 47.73 -1.15
C GLY A 589 -38.84 47.45 -2.46
N ASN A 590 -39.33 48.04 -3.55
CA ASN A 590 -38.63 47.98 -4.84
C ASN A 590 -37.31 48.77 -4.77
N ILE A 591 -36.26 48.20 -5.35
CA ILE A 591 -34.96 48.85 -5.50
C ILE A 591 -34.91 49.49 -6.89
N GLY A 592 -34.75 50.82 -6.93
CA GLY A 592 -34.69 51.58 -8.18
C GLY A 592 -33.34 51.46 -8.89
N TYR A 593 -33.32 51.70 -10.20
CA TYR A 593 -32.14 51.55 -11.08
C TYR A 593 -30.86 52.21 -10.53
N ASN A 594 -30.96 53.44 -10.01
CA ASN A 594 -29.81 54.17 -9.45
C ASN A 594 -29.14 53.41 -8.30
N ARG A 595 -29.92 52.75 -7.43
CA ARG A 595 -29.39 51.95 -6.33
C ARG A 595 -28.76 50.64 -6.83
N THR A 596 -29.37 50.00 -7.82
CA THR A 596 -28.81 48.80 -8.45
C THR A 596 -27.49 49.08 -9.18
N ASP A 597 -27.37 50.24 -9.83
CA ASP A 597 -26.13 50.66 -10.51
C ASP A 597 -25.01 51.04 -9.53
N ILE A 598 -25.36 51.65 -8.38
CA ILE A 598 -24.41 51.86 -7.27
C ILE A 598 -23.92 50.51 -6.72
N LEU A 599 -24.80 49.53 -6.53
CA LEU A 599 -24.39 48.18 -6.09
C LEU A 599 -23.47 47.52 -7.14
N ARG A 600 -23.83 47.58 -8.42
CA ARG A 600 -23.02 47.04 -9.53
C ARG A 600 -21.62 47.64 -9.54
N THR A 601 -21.51 48.95 -9.35
CA THR A 601 -20.22 49.66 -9.32
C THR A 601 -19.42 49.31 -8.08
N SER A 602 -20.07 49.19 -6.92
CA SER A 602 -19.41 48.83 -5.65
C SER A 602 -18.87 47.39 -5.66
N ILE A 603 -19.61 46.47 -6.29
CA ILE A 603 -19.16 45.08 -6.52
C ILE A 603 -17.98 45.07 -7.50
N HIS A 604 -18.02 45.86 -8.56
CA HIS A 604 -16.90 46.00 -9.51
C HIS A 604 -15.62 46.47 -8.82
N ASP A 605 -15.71 47.55 -8.05
CA ASP A 605 -14.57 48.09 -7.30
C ASP A 605 -14.03 47.09 -6.28
N ALA A 606 -14.91 46.39 -5.56
CA ALA A 606 -14.51 45.39 -4.57
C ALA A 606 -13.81 44.18 -5.22
N LEU A 607 -14.35 43.65 -6.32
CA LEU A 607 -13.74 42.53 -7.04
C LEU A 607 -12.45 42.92 -7.78
N SER A 608 -12.33 44.17 -8.22
CA SER A 608 -11.10 44.73 -8.81
C SER A 608 -9.99 44.87 -7.75
N ARG A 609 -10.31 45.33 -6.53
CA ARG A 609 -9.35 45.40 -5.42
C ARG A 609 -8.79 44.03 -5.06
N GLU A 610 -9.62 43.00 -5.08
CA GLU A 610 -9.24 41.62 -4.76
C GLU A 610 -8.53 40.90 -5.92
N LYS A 611 -8.28 41.60 -7.04
CA LYS A 611 -7.68 41.05 -8.28
C LYS A 611 -8.43 39.87 -8.88
N MET A 612 -9.75 39.81 -8.70
CA MET A 612 -10.59 38.75 -9.26
C MET A 612 -11.07 39.04 -10.69
N ILE A 613 -10.86 40.26 -11.18
CA ILE A 613 -11.34 40.80 -12.45
C ILE A 613 -10.24 41.69 -13.06
N GLU A 614 -10.02 41.65 -14.39
CA GLU A 614 -9.02 42.50 -15.04
C GLU A 614 -9.49 43.97 -15.17
N PRO A 615 -8.56 44.95 -15.27
CA PRO A 615 -8.90 46.35 -15.48
C PRO A 615 -9.47 46.56 -16.90
N GLY A 616 -10.73 46.17 -17.12
CA GLY A 616 -11.40 46.19 -18.42
C GLY A 616 -12.70 45.39 -18.46
N ASP A 617 -12.83 44.37 -17.61
CA ASP A 617 -14.03 43.52 -17.56
C ASP A 617 -15.24 44.30 -17.02
N ARG A 618 -16.42 43.98 -17.54
CA ARG A 618 -17.69 44.59 -17.15
C ARG A 618 -18.49 43.61 -16.29
N ILE A 619 -19.18 44.11 -15.27
CA ILE A 619 -20.13 43.30 -14.49
C ILE A 619 -21.55 43.60 -14.97
N GLY A 620 -22.25 42.57 -15.41
CA GLY A 620 -23.70 42.57 -15.59
C GLY A 620 -24.34 42.10 -14.29
N LEU A 621 -25.27 42.89 -13.74
CA LEU A 621 -25.98 42.55 -12.50
C LEU A 621 -27.48 42.44 -12.78
N ASP A 622 -28.02 41.24 -12.63
CA ASP A 622 -29.46 40.98 -12.63
C ASP A 622 -29.94 40.81 -11.19
N LEU A 623 -30.80 41.72 -10.75
CA LEU A 623 -31.24 41.81 -9.35
C LEU A 623 -32.69 41.37 -9.24
N LEU A 624 -32.91 40.18 -8.68
CA LEU A 624 -34.24 39.62 -8.42
C LEU A 624 -34.67 39.95 -6.99
N ILE A 625 -35.82 40.61 -6.84
CA ILE A 625 -36.31 41.08 -5.54
C ILE A 625 -37.46 40.20 -5.06
N ILE A 626 -37.28 39.58 -3.89
CA ILE A 626 -38.33 38.87 -3.17
C ILE A 626 -38.92 39.85 -2.14
N LYS A 627 -40.19 40.23 -2.31
CA LYS A 627 -40.86 41.17 -1.39
C LYS A 627 -41.12 40.52 -0.03
N THR A 628 -40.68 41.19 1.04
CA THR A 628 -41.02 40.82 2.42
C THR A 628 -42.36 41.46 2.82
N GLU A 629 -43.48 40.79 2.52
CA GLU A 629 -44.78 41.12 3.13
C GLU A 629 -44.88 40.45 4.51
N SER A 630 -45.40 41.15 5.52
CA SER A 630 -45.23 40.83 6.95
C SER A 630 -45.84 39.50 7.42
N LEU A 631 -45.04 38.78 8.23
CA LEU A 631 -45.37 37.78 9.26
C LEU A 631 -45.92 36.40 8.81
N GLN A 632 -45.00 35.47 8.58
CA GLN A 632 -45.03 34.18 9.29
C GLN A 632 -43.84 34.18 10.26
N PRO A 633 -44.02 33.83 11.55
CA PRO A 633 -42.86 33.56 12.39
C PRO A 633 -42.06 32.47 11.70
N GLU A 634 -40.77 32.70 11.59
CA GLU A 634 -39.78 31.69 11.25
C GLU A 634 -40.19 30.41 11.98
N ALA A 635 -40.63 29.39 11.24
CA ALA A 635 -40.63 28.06 11.82
C ALA A 635 -39.18 27.87 12.24
N LEU A 636 -38.94 27.73 13.56
CA LEU A 636 -37.62 27.37 14.06
C LEU A 636 -37.08 26.29 13.13
N PRO A 637 -35.79 26.35 12.72
CA PRO A 637 -35.22 25.31 11.89
C PRO A 637 -35.60 23.98 12.54
N THR A 638 -36.38 23.15 11.83
CA THR A 638 -36.60 21.77 12.24
C THR A 638 -35.22 21.26 12.61
N PRO A 639 -34.97 20.82 13.86
CA PRO A 639 -33.66 20.36 14.24
C PRO A 639 -33.28 19.32 13.20
N THR A 640 -32.26 19.64 12.40
CA THR A 640 -31.55 18.62 11.64
C THR A 640 -31.20 17.62 12.71
N ILE A 641 -31.72 16.40 12.60
CA ILE A 641 -31.30 15.32 13.45
C ILE A 641 -29.80 15.20 13.17
N GLU A 642 -28.98 15.84 14.00
CA GLU A 642 -27.58 15.45 14.13
C GLU A 642 -27.63 13.93 14.31
N PRO A 643 -26.84 13.15 13.56
CA PRO A 643 -26.75 11.74 13.85
C PRO A 643 -26.39 11.65 15.34
N THR A 644 -27.33 11.16 16.15
CA THR A 644 -27.11 10.87 17.56
C THR A 644 -25.75 10.22 17.64
N ALA A 645 -24.85 10.80 18.44
CA ALA A 645 -23.58 10.15 18.72
C ALA A 645 -23.93 8.74 19.19
N THR A 646 -23.70 7.75 18.32
CA THR A 646 -23.80 6.35 18.68
C THR A 646 -22.87 6.20 19.86
N LEU A 647 -23.44 5.98 21.05
CA LEU A 647 -22.67 5.62 22.22
C LEU A 647 -21.74 4.50 21.77
N THR A 648 -20.45 4.79 21.77
CA THR A 648 -19.45 3.73 21.67
C THR A 648 -19.82 2.72 22.74
N PRO A 649 -20.10 1.44 22.41
CA PRO A 649 -20.42 0.48 23.44
C PRO A 649 -19.24 0.48 24.41
N THR A 650 -19.50 0.95 25.64
CA THR A 650 -18.60 0.72 26.75
C THR A 650 -18.38 -0.78 26.80
N ALA A 651 -17.12 -1.20 26.82
CA ALA A 651 -16.76 -2.59 26.94
C ALA A 651 -17.32 -3.13 28.26
N THR A 652 -18.52 -3.71 28.21
CA THR A 652 -18.99 -4.61 29.25
C THR A 652 -18.06 -5.80 29.22
N ALA A 653 -17.29 -5.98 30.28
CA ALA A 653 -16.53 -7.19 30.50
C ALA A 653 -17.51 -8.36 30.67
N THR A 654 -17.87 -8.99 29.56
CA THR A 654 -18.52 -10.29 29.59
C THR A 654 -17.48 -11.29 30.08
N ALA A 655 -17.64 -11.78 31.31
CA ALA A 655 -16.92 -12.95 31.79
C ALA A 655 -17.24 -14.10 30.84
N THR A 656 -16.26 -14.47 30.00
CA THR A 656 -16.33 -15.66 29.17
C THR A 656 -16.07 -16.85 30.11
N PRO A 657 -16.99 -17.81 30.28
CA PRO A 657 -16.61 -19.11 30.84
C PRO A 657 -15.61 -19.71 29.85
N GLY A 658 -14.35 -19.84 30.29
CA GLY A 658 -13.32 -20.52 29.51
C GLY A 658 -13.76 -21.96 29.18
N PRO A 659 -13.19 -22.59 28.14
CA PRO A 659 -13.46 -23.98 27.84
C PRO A 659 -13.01 -24.85 29.02
N SER A 660 -13.98 -25.36 29.77
CA SER A 660 -13.74 -26.47 30.70
C SER A 660 -13.38 -27.72 29.88
N PRO A 661 -12.35 -28.48 30.27
CA PRO A 661 -11.98 -29.72 29.59
C PRO A 661 -13.01 -30.80 29.93
N THR A 662 -13.93 -31.08 29.00
CA THR A 662 -14.74 -32.30 29.09
C THR A 662 -13.90 -33.47 28.57
N PRO A 663 -13.65 -34.51 29.38
CA PRO A 663 -12.93 -35.69 28.93
C PRO A 663 -13.77 -36.52 27.96
N THR A 664 -13.29 -36.68 26.73
CA THR A 664 -13.85 -37.62 25.76
C THR A 664 -13.45 -39.04 26.15
N ASN A 665 -14.40 -39.81 26.72
CA ASN A 665 -14.26 -41.26 26.85
C ASN A 665 -14.45 -41.92 25.47
N THR A 666 -13.36 -42.43 24.91
CA THR A 666 -13.36 -43.30 23.75
C THR A 666 -13.87 -44.69 24.15
N ALA A 667 -15.03 -45.09 23.63
CA ALA A 667 -15.47 -46.49 23.68
C ALA A 667 -15.14 -47.18 22.35
N THR A 668 -14.27 -48.17 22.43
CA THR A 668 -13.90 -49.13 21.36
C THR A 668 -15.09 -50.03 21.01
N PRO A 669 -15.37 -50.32 19.72
CA PRO A 669 -16.39 -51.31 19.36
C PRO A 669 -15.83 -52.73 19.37
N SER A 670 -16.68 -53.70 19.74
CA SER A 670 -16.47 -55.14 19.56
C SER A 670 -17.76 -55.76 18.97
N PRO A 671 -17.69 -56.84 18.16
CA PRO A 671 -18.56 -57.00 16.99
C PRO A 671 -19.64 -58.10 17.10
N THR A 672 -20.52 -58.09 16.09
CA THR A 672 -21.26 -59.24 15.48
C THR A 672 -22.55 -59.73 16.15
N ALA A 673 -23.68 -59.67 15.41
CA ALA A 673 -24.38 -60.86 14.89
C ALA A 673 -25.56 -60.52 13.93
N THR A 674 -25.59 -61.33 12.87
CA THR A 674 -26.50 -61.51 11.72
C THR A 674 -27.96 -61.84 12.05
N ALA A 675 -28.92 -61.39 11.22
CA ALA A 675 -29.96 -62.24 10.60
C ALA A 675 -30.78 -61.50 9.52
N SER A 676 -31.20 -62.26 8.52
CA SER A 676 -31.80 -61.92 7.23
C SER A 676 -33.29 -62.31 7.19
N ALA A 677 -34.14 -61.58 6.45
CA ALA A 677 -35.23 -62.13 5.64
C ALA A 677 -35.92 -61.07 4.76
N THR A 678 -36.30 -61.51 3.56
CA THR A 678 -36.86 -60.78 2.40
C THR A 678 -38.38 -60.95 2.29
N ALA A 679 -39.12 -59.91 1.86
CA ALA A 679 -40.27 -59.98 0.93
C ALA A 679 -40.72 -58.58 0.44
N THR A 680 -40.87 -58.42 -0.88
CA THR A 680 -41.44 -57.31 -1.70
C THR A 680 -42.98 -57.43 -1.84
N PRO A 681 -43.76 -56.58 -2.56
CA PRO A 681 -43.63 -55.16 -2.99
C PRO A 681 -44.89 -54.27 -2.69
N GLU A 682 -44.80 -52.99 -3.10
CA GLU A 682 -45.87 -52.10 -3.63
C GLU A 682 -46.63 -51.13 -2.67
N ALA A 683 -46.29 -49.83 -2.80
CA ALA A 683 -47.19 -48.70 -3.12
C ALA A 683 -46.65 -47.36 -2.57
N THR A 684 -46.39 -46.40 -3.45
CA THR A 684 -46.02 -45.00 -3.17
C THR A 684 -47.22 -44.25 -2.56
N PRO A 685 -47.02 -43.33 -1.60
CA PRO A 685 -46.84 -41.93 -1.99
C PRO A 685 -45.80 -41.14 -1.17
N THR A 686 -45.25 -40.14 -1.85
CA THR A 686 -44.56 -38.94 -1.40
C THR A 686 -44.78 -38.55 0.07
N TRP A 687 -43.70 -38.57 0.88
CA TRP A 687 -43.66 -37.92 2.18
C TRP A 687 -43.06 -36.52 2.06
N THR A 688 -43.92 -35.54 2.23
CA THR A 688 -43.62 -34.18 2.66
C THR A 688 -43.00 -34.23 4.07
N PRO A 689 -41.81 -33.65 4.34
CA PRO A 689 -41.40 -33.42 5.71
C PRO A 689 -42.19 -32.26 6.32
N THR A 690 -42.92 -32.61 7.37
CA THR A 690 -43.57 -31.75 8.36
C THR A 690 -42.70 -30.55 8.74
N ALA A 691 -43.28 -29.36 8.63
CA ALA A 691 -42.71 -28.13 9.15
C ALA A 691 -42.60 -28.20 10.68
N THR A 692 -41.37 -28.17 11.19
CA THR A 692 -41.11 -27.72 12.56
C THR A 692 -41.54 -26.26 12.66
N ALA A 693 -42.42 -25.95 13.60
CA ALA A 693 -42.84 -24.59 13.89
C ALA A 693 -41.63 -23.75 14.35
N THR A 694 -41.10 -22.93 13.45
CA THR A 694 -40.28 -21.79 13.82
C THR A 694 -41.22 -20.73 14.36
N SER A 695 -41.04 -20.37 15.63
CA SER A 695 -41.73 -19.24 16.25
C SER A 695 -41.62 -18.00 15.37
N SER A 696 -42.77 -17.47 14.95
CA SER A 696 -42.90 -16.15 14.34
C SER A 696 -42.23 -15.11 15.25
N PRO A 697 -41.49 -14.13 14.72
CA PRO A 697 -41.20 -12.94 15.50
C PRO A 697 -42.54 -12.28 15.87
N THR A 698 -42.76 -12.10 17.16
CA THR A 698 -43.82 -11.26 17.70
C THR A 698 -43.70 -9.86 17.07
N PRO A 699 -44.80 -9.20 16.65
CA PRO A 699 -44.75 -7.81 16.24
C PRO A 699 -44.12 -7.01 17.38
N THR A 700 -42.99 -6.36 17.08
CA THR A 700 -42.41 -5.37 17.99
C THR A 700 -43.46 -4.29 18.17
N GLU A 701 -43.92 -4.08 19.41
CA GLU A 701 -44.81 -2.99 19.75
C GLU A 701 -44.18 -1.69 19.24
N THR A 702 -44.90 -1.01 18.36
CA THR A 702 -44.64 0.39 18.03
C THR A 702 -44.61 1.15 19.34
N ALA A 703 -43.46 1.71 19.70
CA ALA A 703 -43.34 2.62 20.83
C ALA A 703 -44.37 3.73 20.64
N THR A 704 -45.40 3.74 21.47
CA THR A 704 -46.32 4.87 21.60
C THR A 704 -45.46 6.05 22.05
N ALA A 705 -45.47 7.14 21.29
CA ALA A 705 -44.85 8.38 21.71
C ALA A 705 -45.40 8.74 23.09
N THR A 706 -44.55 8.62 24.12
CA THR A 706 -44.86 9.20 25.42
C THR A 706 -44.82 10.70 25.18
N ALA A 707 -45.93 11.39 25.42
CA ALA A 707 -45.94 12.85 25.40
C ALA A 707 -44.84 13.34 26.34
N THR A 708 -43.82 14.01 25.80
CA THR A 708 -42.87 14.78 26.61
C THR A 708 -43.70 15.84 27.32
N SER A 709 -43.83 15.72 28.64
CA SER A 709 -44.46 16.74 29.46
C SER A 709 -43.78 18.08 29.17
N THR A 710 -44.56 19.10 28.83
CA THR A 710 -44.11 20.50 28.84
C THR A 710 -43.40 20.76 30.17
N PRO A 711 -42.19 21.37 30.19
CA PRO A 711 -41.54 21.73 31.44
C PRO A 711 -42.51 22.55 32.29
N ALA A 712 -42.74 22.11 33.51
CA ALA A 712 -43.61 22.82 34.44
C ALA A 712 -42.80 23.98 35.05
N PRO A 713 -43.29 25.23 34.96
CA PRO A 713 -42.65 26.34 35.62
C PRO A 713 -42.77 26.15 37.15
N ALA A 714 -41.66 26.26 37.84
CA ALA A 714 -41.58 26.20 39.30
C ALA A 714 -40.82 27.42 39.84
N VAL A 715 -40.93 27.64 41.14
CA VAL A 715 -40.20 28.70 41.84
C VAL A 715 -39.34 28.12 42.95
N ILE A 716 -38.13 28.64 43.11
CA ILE A 716 -37.27 28.32 44.26
C ILE A 716 -37.85 28.98 45.52
N ALA A 717 -38.19 28.19 46.53
CA ALA A 717 -38.81 28.66 47.77
C ALA A 717 -38.32 27.85 48.99
N ASN A 718 -38.60 28.34 50.20
CA ASN A 718 -38.24 27.71 51.48
C ASN A 718 -36.73 27.72 51.78
N THR A 719 -35.99 28.71 51.26
CA THR A 719 -34.53 28.82 51.48
C THR A 719 -34.15 29.78 52.61
N ASP A 720 -35.13 30.21 53.42
CA ASP A 720 -34.98 31.20 54.50
C ASP A 720 -34.23 32.48 54.08
N GLY A 721 -34.40 32.89 52.81
CA GLY A 721 -33.76 34.06 52.22
C GLY A 721 -32.28 33.88 51.82
N GLN A 722 -31.70 32.69 51.94
CA GLN A 722 -30.30 32.43 51.56
C GLN A 722 -30.11 32.05 50.08
N GLY A 723 -31.20 31.73 49.37
CA GLY A 723 -31.16 31.20 48.01
C GLY A 723 -30.64 29.76 47.95
N LEU A 724 -30.76 29.15 46.78
CA LEU A 724 -30.41 27.76 46.53
C LEU A 724 -29.16 27.63 45.66
N ARG A 725 -28.31 26.66 45.99
CA ARG A 725 -27.09 26.40 45.22
C ARG A 725 -27.38 25.47 44.04
N LEU A 726 -27.22 25.99 42.82
CA LEU A 726 -27.25 25.23 41.58
C LEU A 726 -25.96 24.43 41.43
N ARG A 727 -26.03 23.14 41.09
CA ARG A 727 -24.86 22.25 40.99
C ARG A 727 -24.73 21.61 39.62
N TRP A 728 -23.51 21.25 39.22
CA TRP A 728 -23.27 20.56 37.94
C TRP A 728 -23.76 19.11 37.95
N THR A 729 -23.75 18.46 39.12
CA THR A 729 -24.24 17.09 39.36
C THR A 729 -24.93 17.03 40.72
N PRO A 730 -25.82 16.05 40.98
CA PRO A 730 -26.39 15.79 42.31
C PRO A 730 -25.28 15.70 43.37
N GLY A 731 -25.39 16.48 44.46
CA GLY A 731 -24.38 16.56 45.53
C GLY A 731 -23.01 17.14 45.14
N GLY A 732 -22.77 17.46 43.86
CA GLY A 732 -21.46 17.82 43.29
C GLY A 732 -21.07 19.31 43.41
N PRO A 733 -20.05 19.79 42.66
CA PRO A 733 -19.58 21.17 42.75
C PRO A 733 -20.65 22.20 42.35
N ILE A 734 -20.63 23.36 43.03
CA ILE A 734 -21.59 24.44 42.84
C ILE A 734 -21.33 25.14 41.49
N ALA A 735 -22.34 25.14 40.63
CA ALA A 735 -22.38 25.82 39.34
C ALA A 735 -22.80 27.29 39.48
N GLY A 736 -23.62 27.60 40.49
CA GLY A 736 -24.09 28.96 40.77
C GLY A 736 -25.03 29.01 41.97
N ALA A 737 -25.59 30.18 42.22
CA ALA A 737 -26.63 30.38 43.24
C ALA A 737 -27.87 31.02 42.61
N LEU A 738 -29.04 30.54 43.00
CA LEU A 738 -30.35 31.01 42.59
C LEU A 738 -31.01 31.70 43.80
N PRO A 739 -31.32 33.00 43.72
CA PRO A 739 -32.09 33.67 44.76
C PRO A 739 -33.46 33.01 44.99
N GLU A 740 -33.98 33.13 46.20
CA GLU A 740 -35.37 32.74 46.48
C GLU A 740 -36.33 33.55 45.61
N GLY A 741 -37.36 32.91 45.06
CA GLY A 741 -38.28 33.51 44.09
C GLY A 741 -37.86 33.37 42.62
N THR A 742 -36.71 32.74 42.32
CA THR A 742 -36.28 32.50 40.93
C THR A 742 -37.20 31.49 40.25
N ILE A 743 -37.73 31.85 39.07
CA ILE A 743 -38.56 30.98 38.24
C ILE A 743 -37.63 30.06 37.42
N VAL A 744 -37.92 28.76 37.46
CA VAL A 744 -37.14 27.72 36.79
C VAL A 744 -38.07 26.73 36.10
N ASP A 745 -37.61 26.20 34.98
CA ASP A 745 -38.28 25.12 34.25
C ASP A 745 -37.77 23.78 34.77
N VAL A 746 -38.67 22.96 35.32
CA VAL A 746 -38.32 21.66 35.87
C VAL A 746 -38.23 20.63 34.76
N LEU A 747 -37.06 20.02 34.60
CA LEU A 747 -36.83 18.94 33.64
C LEU A 747 -37.22 17.59 34.26
N PRO A 748 -37.63 16.59 33.45
CA PRO A 748 -38.06 15.27 33.94
C PRO A 748 -36.94 14.42 34.56
N GLN A 749 -35.76 14.98 34.75
CA GLN A 749 -34.57 14.29 35.28
C GLN A 749 -34.53 14.47 36.81
N HIS A 750 -34.74 13.36 37.52
CA HIS A 750 -34.61 13.24 38.98
C HIS A 750 -33.54 12.22 39.34
N GLU A 751 -32.77 12.49 40.38
CA GLU A 751 -31.74 11.58 40.90
C GLU A 751 -31.63 11.74 42.41
N VAL A 752 -31.66 10.61 43.14
CA VAL A 752 -31.48 10.61 44.60
C VAL A 752 -30.03 10.28 44.90
N ASP A 753 -29.35 11.13 45.68
CA ASP A 753 -27.95 10.91 46.03
C ASP A 753 -27.76 9.88 47.16
N ALA A 754 -26.50 9.56 47.44
CA ALA A 754 -26.13 8.59 48.48
C ALA A 754 -26.53 9.03 49.92
N ASP A 755 -26.79 10.32 50.12
CA ASP A 755 -27.24 10.91 51.39
C ASP A 755 -28.78 10.96 51.49
N GLY A 756 -29.50 10.49 50.46
CA GLY A 756 -30.95 10.39 50.40
C GLY A 756 -31.66 11.68 49.99
N VAL A 757 -30.93 12.66 49.46
CA VAL A 757 -31.52 13.92 48.96
C VAL A 757 -32.00 13.71 47.52
N ASP A 758 -33.26 14.04 47.26
CA ASP A 758 -33.82 14.03 45.90
C ASP A 758 -33.41 15.29 45.14
N TRP A 759 -32.69 15.12 44.04
CA TRP A 759 -32.22 16.19 43.18
C TRP A 759 -33.03 16.23 41.90
N VAL A 760 -33.48 17.42 41.54
CA VAL A 760 -34.15 17.69 40.28
C VAL A 760 -33.30 18.60 39.41
N LYS A 761 -33.31 18.34 38.11
CA LYS A 761 -32.63 19.20 37.15
C LYS A 761 -33.55 20.34 36.70
N VAL A 762 -33.01 21.56 36.74
CA VAL A 762 -33.75 22.77 36.41
C VAL A 762 -32.99 23.61 35.38
N ASP A 763 -33.75 24.21 34.47
CA ASP A 763 -33.28 25.23 33.54
C ASP A 763 -33.78 26.60 33.99
N VAL A 764 -32.86 27.57 34.04
CA VAL A 764 -33.17 28.97 34.35
C VAL A 764 -33.35 29.71 33.04
N LEU A 765 -34.29 30.65 32.98
CA LEU A 765 -34.57 31.49 31.81
C LEU A 765 -33.34 32.26 31.24
N ASP A 766 -32.27 32.36 32.02
CA ASP A 766 -31.00 32.98 31.59
C ASP A 766 -30.03 32.01 30.87
N GLY A 767 -30.48 30.78 30.59
CA GLY A 767 -29.72 29.76 29.86
C GLY A 767 -28.81 28.89 30.73
N ARG A 768 -28.83 29.07 32.06
CA ARG A 768 -28.09 28.19 32.99
C ARG A 768 -28.92 26.95 33.34
N SER A 769 -28.28 25.79 33.33
CA SER A 769 -28.89 24.51 33.69
C SER A 769 -28.10 23.84 34.81
N GLY A 770 -28.79 23.13 35.71
CA GLY A 770 -28.12 22.41 36.79
C GLY A 770 -29.08 21.71 37.74
N TRP A 771 -28.50 21.12 38.78
CA TRP A 771 -29.22 20.31 39.77
C TRP A 771 -29.46 21.10 41.05
N VAL A 772 -30.67 20.97 41.57
CA VAL A 772 -31.11 21.56 42.85
C VAL A 772 -31.88 20.51 43.65
N ALA A 773 -31.91 20.64 44.98
CA ALA A 773 -32.67 19.73 45.82
C ALA A 773 -34.17 19.99 45.64
N ALA A 774 -34.95 18.95 45.37
CA ALA A 774 -36.36 19.01 45.00
C ALA A 774 -37.23 19.64 46.11
N GLU A 775 -36.82 19.53 47.37
CA GLU A 775 -37.53 20.10 48.52
C GLU A 775 -37.67 21.64 48.50
N TYR A 776 -36.81 22.33 47.74
CA TYR A 776 -36.83 23.79 47.59
C TYR A 776 -37.44 24.24 46.24
N VAL A 777 -37.99 23.31 45.46
CA VAL A 777 -38.64 23.60 44.17
C VAL A 777 -40.14 23.44 44.33
N VAL A 778 -40.88 24.54 44.22
CA VAL A 778 -42.34 24.56 44.36
C VAL A 778 -42.96 24.83 42.99
N GLU A 779 -43.70 23.86 42.45
CA GLU A 779 -44.42 24.01 41.18
C GLU A 779 -45.43 25.16 41.24
N LEU A 780 -45.42 26.02 40.23
CA LEU A 780 -46.44 27.05 40.03
C LEU A 780 -47.64 26.38 39.37
N ARG A 781 -48.65 26.00 40.17
CA ARG A 781 -49.92 25.46 39.67
C ARG A 781 -50.85 26.52 39.12
#